data_AF-A0A7X8KWG8-F1
#
_entry.id   AF-A0A7X8KWG8-F1
#
_cell.length_a   1.000
_cell.length_b   1.000
_cell.length_c   1.000
_cell.angle_alpha   90.00
_cell.angle_beta   90.00
_cell.angle_gamma   90.00
#
_symmetry.space_group_name_H-M   'P 1'
#
loop_
_entity.id
_entity.type
_entity.pdbx_description
1 polymer ?
#
loop_
_entity_poly.entity_id
_entity_poly.type
_entity_poly.pdbx_seq_one_letter_code
_entity_poly.pdbx_strand_id
1 'polypeptide(L)'
;MALVKLNINGKEITAEAGKTVLEAALENGIEIPHLCFDKRLEVYAGCGLCIIEIEGQPKIARSCATYVADGLVVRSDTPKVIEARNNALNLLVSQHIGDCKAPCTLNCPANTDVQGYVGLVANKQYIESLKLIKEKLPLPACIGRVCPHPCEDACRRQHVEEPVSIACIKTFAADYDLNTGNPYIPELKPATGKKVAVVGAGPAGLSAAYYLLVDGHEVDVFEAMPKPGGMLRYGIPEYRLPKNVVDAEVAIIEKMGANFNYGVKVGEDISLDYLRTKYDAVFLGIGAWKSSSLRCEGEDTPGVIGGIDFLIRVAENKPVKIGRKVIVVGGGNTAMDVARTSIRLGAEEVRVVYRRSEDQMPAEKIEIKEAKEEGVIFSFLSAPSLVLSDGDKVTGLRCEKMVLGEKDESGRQSPVPTGEFVEFEADTIIAAIGQEVDCGNIKVGLGKKKNIAIKEGTFETNLEGVFAGGDAATGPKIAIEAVAQGGRAARVITTYLAGEMIPYKNIPLVYTEVTKEDFKDEKVIPRVPHRTVEPEIRKHNFQPILPTMTEEEAVREGQRCLECGCKDYFECQLVDYIKKYEVDTKKYHAINERRFKETDHPFISQNVDKCVLCGLCVRACDEVVGASALGFVERGNATFVAPAFQQELKMTSCISCGHCIDVCPVGAWLDRRNNMKEIPLNLEKTKSVCSYCSVGCEIVYEHKDNKVYLASSKENEIPACGKGKFGIEHINHEKRLLKPKVRIKGNYEPIELDTAIFETAKRLRSIQNMYGQDQIAFVVSPKLTNEEFKYIKAVADELNTKYKGSFTLDSEPGIEAVLGRNESTVGMEELDNADLIISVGHLYEHHPSAGMKLRRLSETKKIISASTIKTKLESFASKADLTDYEVFFTRVLKALVDTGFIKKERITSYENGEDLIKALDKVEVLPEALKVAEAFKKARKPIILADENTVPKAALKVLADITLLAGNDRRPHRGLIVQKAKVNSQGAWNIGFRTPGEEIRKALLNNELKGLVVIGEDVLGNVPELKEAVDKLKFFAAFDIMENETTANAEYLLPLCSIAESSGTIVSADGTVRNVVQAIKPLTGMSNLEMFKKLAELLNGEYKEDVEDEIKVKLYVPTLKGGEKEYQVFDTVEKAFLAKLKENCIKTL
;
A
#
# COMPACT_ATOMS: atom_id res chain seq x y z
N MET A 1 1.03 24.13 31.62
CA MET A 1 2.41 24.66 31.48
C MET A 1 2.33 26.12 31.01
N ALA A 2 3.38 26.93 31.20
CA ALA A 2 3.40 28.30 30.68
C ALA A 2 3.50 28.29 29.15
N LEU A 3 2.79 29.18 28.46
CA LEU A 3 2.90 29.37 27.02
C LEU A 3 3.90 30.48 26.71
N VAL A 4 4.70 30.31 25.67
CA VAL A 4 5.64 31.31 25.16
C VAL A 4 5.31 31.67 23.72
N LYS A 5 5.58 32.91 23.34
CA LYS A 5 5.45 33.38 21.96
C LYS A 5 6.80 33.39 21.27
N LEU A 6 6.85 32.89 20.05
CA LEU A 6 8.04 32.92 19.20
C LEU A 6 7.65 33.18 17.75
N ASN A 7 8.61 33.63 16.97
CA ASN A 7 8.44 33.87 15.54
C ASN A 7 9.29 32.88 14.74
N ILE A 8 8.69 32.18 13.79
CA ILE A 8 9.40 31.31 12.84
C ILE A 8 9.07 31.77 11.42
N ASN A 9 10.09 32.17 10.65
CA ASN A 9 9.97 32.68 9.28
C ASN A 9 8.91 33.80 9.12
N GLY A 10 8.83 34.71 10.11
CA GLY A 10 7.84 35.81 10.10
C GLY A 10 6.48 35.44 10.67
N LYS A 11 6.19 34.16 10.96
CA LYS A 11 4.93 33.71 11.56
C LYS A 11 5.05 33.68 13.10
N GLU A 12 4.24 34.49 13.79
CA GLU A 12 4.09 34.41 15.25
C GLU A 12 3.31 33.14 15.61
N ILE A 13 3.89 32.31 16.48
CA ILE A 13 3.28 31.08 16.99
C ILE A 13 3.36 31.05 18.52
N THR A 14 2.52 30.21 19.12
CA THR A 14 2.52 29.97 20.56
C THR A 14 2.89 28.52 20.81
N ALA A 15 3.74 28.26 21.80
CA ALA A 15 4.18 26.91 22.16
C ALA A 15 4.30 26.77 23.69
N GLU A 16 4.23 25.54 24.17
CA GLU A 16 4.45 25.25 25.59
C GLU A 16 5.93 25.41 25.96
N ALA A 17 6.20 26.07 27.08
CA ALA A 17 7.54 26.22 27.62
C ALA A 17 8.17 24.84 27.90
N GLY A 18 9.39 24.64 27.43
CA GLY A 18 10.12 23.36 27.54
C GLY A 18 10.13 22.52 26.26
N LYS A 19 9.36 22.88 25.24
CA LYS A 19 9.47 22.27 23.90
C LYS A 19 10.68 22.79 23.13
N THR A 20 11.14 22.00 22.18
CA THR A 20 12.13 22.42 21.21
C THR A 20 11.49 23.27 20.10
N VAL A 21 12.28 24.07 19.40
CA VAL A 21 11.83 24.85 18.24
C VAL A 21 11.26 23.93 17.15
N LEU A 22 11.82 22.73 16.97
CA LEU A 22 11.30 21.76 16.00
C LEU A 22 9.91 21.27 16.38
N GLU A 23 9.69 20.87 17.63
CA GLU A 23 8.37 20.43 18.11
C GLU A 23 7.34 21.55 17.97
N ALA A 24 7.69 22.76 18.41
CA ALA A 24 6.82 23.93 18.29
C ALA A 24 6.48 24.25 16.82
N ALA A 25 7.43 24.11 15.91
CA ALA A 25 7.21 24.30 14.48
C ALA A 25 6.22 23.26 13.93
N LEU A 26 6.45 21.98 14.20
CA LEU A 26 5.60 20.89 13.70
C LEU A 26 4.15 20.97 14.23
N GLU A 27 3.97 21.27 15.52
CA GLU A 27 2.65 21.47 16.13
C GLU A 27 1.87 22.66 15.53
N ASN A 28 2.58 23.64 14.97
CA ASN A 28 2.00 24.83 14.32
C ASN A 28 1.98 24.74 12.78
N GLY A 29 2.21 23.54 12.22
CA GLY A 29 2.19 23.27 10.78
C GLY A 29 3.33 23.95 10.01
N ILE A 30 4.46 24.23 10.67
CA ILE A 30 5.66 24.78 10.07
C ILE A 30 6.68 23.65 9.88
N GLU A 31 6.99 23.34 8.62
CA GLU A 31 7.94 22.29 8.29
C GLU A 31 9.39 22.78 8.43
N ILE A 32 10.14 22.15 9.33
CA ILE A 32 11.60 22.25 9.37
C ILE A 32 12.17 20.87 8.99
N PRO A 33 13.00 20.74 7.92
CA PRO A 33 13.49 19.45 7.45
C PRO A 33 14.19 18.61 8.51
N HIS A 34 13.89 17.31 8.59
CA HIS A 34 14.48 16.38 9.55
C HIS A 34 14.32 14.92 9.10
N LEU A 35 15.31 14.07 9.44
CA LEU A 35 15.24 12.61 9.20
C LEU A 35 15.55 11.79 10.45
N CYS A 36 15.99 12.41 11.55
CA CYS A 36 16.42 11.70 12.77
C CYS A 36 15.61 12.06 14.01
N PHE A 37 14.43 12.66 13.84
CA PHE A 37 13.58 13.13 14.92
C PHE A 37 12.35 12.24 15.10
N ASP A 38 12.08 11.88 16.34
CA ASP A 38 10.83 11.27 16.81
C ASP A 38 10.58 11.80 18.22
N LYS A 39 9.35 12.25 18.52
CA LYS A 39 9.00 12.88 19.79
C LYS A 39 9.15 11.97 21.01
N ARG A 40 9.26 10.65 20.82
CA ARG A 40 9.41 9.65 21.89
C ARG A 40 10.88 9.39 22.25
N LEU A 41 11.82 9.94 21.49
CA LEU A 41 13.26 9.67 21.63
C LEU A 41 13.98 10.89 22.20
N GLU A 42 15.13 10.64 22.82
CA GLU A 42 16.02 11.73 23.24
C GLU A 42 16.57 12.51 22.03
N VAL A 43 17.09 13.71 22.27
CA VAL A 43 17.62 14.55 21.20
C VAL A 43 18.98 14.01 20.71
N TYR A 44 19.00 13.46 19.48
CA TYR A 44 20.22 12.97 18.83
C TYR A 44 20.88 14.02 17.92
N ALA A 45 20.05 14.79 17.22
CA ALA A 45 20.41 15.79 16.24
C ALA A 45 21.26 15.32 15.03
N GLY A 46 21.58 14.03 14.86
CA GLY A 46 22.61 13.55 13.92
C GLY A 46 22.43 13.86 12.43
N CYS A 47 21.21 14.00 11.90
CA CYS A 47 21.01 14.21 10.45
C CYS A 47 21.44 15.59 9.93
N GLY A 48 21.53 16.60 10.80
CA GLY A 48 21.95 17.95 10.40
C GLY A 48 20.98 18.72 9.49
N LEU A 49 19.74 18.27 9.29
CA LEU A 49 18.78 18.98 8.42
C LEU A 49 17.98 20.08 9.13
N CYS A 50 17.76 19.94 10.44
CA CYS A 50 16.92 20.83 11.22
C CYS A 50 17.59 22.17 11.60
N ILE A 51 18.57 22.61 10.79
CA ILE A 51 19.37 23.82 10.99
C ILE A 51 18.49 25.06 10.88
N ILE A 52 18.73 26.02 11.76
CA ILE A 52 18.03 27.31 11.85
C ILE A 52 19.00 28.45 12.19
N GLU A 53 18.64 29.68 11.87
CA GLU A 53 19.25 30.90 12.38
C GLU A 53 18.36 31.52 13.46
N ILE A 54 18.97 32.01 14.54
CA ILE A 54 18.29 32.70 15.63
C ILE A 54 18.74 34.15 15.58
N GLU A 55 17.78 35.08 15.64
CA GLU A 55 18.10 36.51 15.61
C GLU A 55 19.02 36.90 16.78
N GLY A 56 20.06 37.69 16.48
CA GLY A 56 21.09 38.05 17.46
C GLY A 56 22.17 36.99 17.71
N GLN A 57 22.07 35.79 17.11
CA GLN A 57 23.12 34.76 17.19
C GLN A 57 23.88 34.61 15.87
N PRO A 58 25.23 34.70 15.87
CA PRO A 58 26.02 34.62 14.63
C PRO A 58 26.12 33.19 14.07
N LYS A 59 26.00 32.17 14.95
CA LYS A 59 26.10 30.75 14.58
C LYS A 59 24.70 30.19 14.31
N ILE A 60 24.62 29.27 13.35
CA ILE A 60 23.44 28.46 13.12
C ILE A 60 23.24 27.47 14.28
N ALA A 61 21.99 27.17 14.60
CA ALA A 61 21.59 26.24 15.65
C ALA A 61 20.78 25.08 15.07
N ARG A 62 20.56 24.03 15.87
CA ARG A 62 19.69 22.89 15.50
C ARG A 62 18.35 23.05 16.22
N SER A 63 17.26 23.16 15.46
CA SER A 63 15.93 23.39 16.04
C SER A 63 15.48 22.26 16.97
N CYS A 64 15.89 21.00 16.72
CA CYS A 64 15.58 19.86 17.59
C CYS A 64 16.32 19.86 18.93
N ALA A 65 17.31 20.75 19.12
CA ALA A 65 18.09 20.87 20.35
C ALA A 65 18.00 22.29 20.95
N THR A 66 17.19 23.16 20.35
CA THR A 66 16.99 24.54 20.80
C THR A 66 15.63 24.63 21.46
N TYR A 67 15.57 25.07 22.72
CA TYR A 67 14.29 25.25 23.42
C TYR A 67 13.61 26.56 23.06
N VAL A 68 12.27 26.55 23.06
CA VAL A 68 11.48 27.77 22.86
C VAL A 68 11.62 28.72 24.05
N ALA A 69 11.69 30.01 23.76
CA ALA A 69 11.69 31.08 24.74
C ALA A 69 10.81 32.22 24.23
N ASP A 70 10.26 33.01 25.15
CA ASP A 70 9.41 34.14 24.80
C ASP A 70 10.21 35.20 24.02
N GLY A 71 9.64 35.67 22.90
CA GLY A 71 10.29 36.60 21.98
C GLY A 71 11.38 36.00 21.09
N LEU A 72 11.56 34.68 21.08
CA LEU A 72 12.55 34.01 20.21
C LEU A 72 12.18 34.21 18.73
N VAL A 73 13.11 34.71 17.91
CA VAL A 73 12.92 34.86 16.46
C VAL A 73 13.86 33.91 15.71
N VAL A 74 13.27 33.04 14.90
CA VAL A 74 13.94 31.97 14.18
C VAL A 74 13.70 32.09 12.68
N ARG A 75 14.74 31.88 11.88
CA ARG A 75 14.65 31.78 10.42
C ARG A 75 15.19 30.43 9.96
N SER A 76 14.44 29.75 9.11
CA SER A 76 14.73 28.40 8.64
C SER A 76 14.84 28.32 7.12
N ASP A 77 14.75 29.44 6.41
CA ASP A 77 14.68 29.56 4.95
C ASP A 77 15.71 30.56 4.39
N THR A 78 16.68 31.00 5.20
CA THR A 78 17.75 31.88 4.72
C THR A 78 18.69 31.15 3.76
N PRO A 79 19.36 31.86 2.82
CA PRO A 79 20.32 31.25 1.90
C PRO A 79 21.40 30.43 2.60
N LYS A 80 21.90 30.92 3.75
CA LYS A 80 22.90 30.25 4.57
C LYS A 80 22.39 28.96 5.21
N VAL A 81 21.13 28.93 5.67
CA VAL A 81 20.49 27.70 6.18
C VAL A 81 20.28 26.69 5.06
N ILE A 82 19.82 27.14 3.89
CA ILE A 82 19.61 26.27 2.72
C ILE A 82 20.93 25.65 2.27
N GLU A 83 22.01 26.43 2.17
CA GLU A 83 23.34 25.92 1.81
C GLU A 83 23.85 24.87 2.82
N ALA A 84 23.70 25.14 4.12
CA ALA A 84 24.08 24.19 5.16
C ALA A 84 23.29 22.88 5.07
N ARG A 85 21.98 22.95 4.77
CA ARG A 85 21.14 21.77 4.55
C ARG A 85 21.54 21.00 3.30
N ASN A 86 21.86 21.67 2.20
CA ASN A 86 22.33 21.02 0.98
C ASN A 86 23.61 20.22 1.25
N ASN A 87 24.56 20.79 2.01
CA ASN A 87 25.76 20.08 2.41
C ASN A 87 25.45 18.84 3.27
N ALA A 88 24.51 18.94 4.21
CA ALA A 88 24.07 17.80 5.01
C ALA A 88 23.37 16.73 4.17
N LEU A 89 22.46 17.12 3.26
CA LEU A 89 21.77 16.20 2.34
C LEU A 89 22.76 15.48 1.42
N ASN A 90 23.76 16.18 0.87
CA ASN A 90 24.79 15.56 0.04
C ASN A 90 25.52 14.44 0.79
N LEU A 91 25.83 14.64 2.08
CA LEU A 91 26.46 13.60 2.90
C LEU A 91 25.51 12.42 3.18
N LEU A 92 24.24 12.68 3.46
CA LEU A 92 23.26 11.63 3.72
C LEU A 92 22.96 10.79 2.46
N VAL A 93 22.79 11.45 1.31
CA VAL A 93 22.61 10.80 0.01
C VAL A 93 23.83 9.96 -0.36
N SER A 94 25.04 10.39 0.00
CA SER A 94 26.25 9.59 -0.26
C SER A 94 26.20 8.20 0.39
N GLN A 95 25.46 8.02 1.50
CA GLN A 95 25.29 6.73 2.16
C GLN A 95 24.21 5.86 1.52
N HIS A 96 23.28 6.47 0.78
CA HIS A 96 22.15 5.80 0.15
C HIS A 96 22.54 5.37 -1.27
N ILE A 97 22.64 4.06 -1.51
CA ILE A 97 22.91 3.48 -2.82
C ILE A 97 21.72 2.64 -3.33
N GLY A 98 20.66 2.45 -2.55
CA GLY A 98 19.47 1.71 -3.00
C GLY A 98 18.65 2.44 -4.07
N ASP A 99 17.98 1.69 -4.95
CA ASP A 99 17.16 2.28 -6.00
C ASP A 99 15.92 2.95 -5.44
N CYS A 100 15.72 4.22 -5.80
CA CYS A 100 14.51 4.97 -5.43
C CYS A 100 13.30 4.53 -6.27
N LYS A 101 13.49 4.28 -7.57
CA LYS A 101 12.47 3.85 -8.53
C LYS A 101 12.95 2.68 -9.35
N ALA A 102 12.01 1.86 -9.82
CA ALA A 102 12.32 0.75 -10.71
C ALA A 102 12.89 1.23 -12.05
N PRO A 103 13.94 0.59 -12.61
CA PRO A 103 14.52 0.98 -13.89
C PRO A 103 13.53 1.01 -15.06
N CYS A 104 12.55 0.10 -15.05
CA CYS A 104 11.48 0.06 -16.06
C CYS A 104 10.58 1.32 -16.06
N THR A 105 10.39 1.96 -14.89
CA THR A 105 9.68 3.24 -14.78
C THR A 105 10.48 4.39 -15.38
N LEU A 106 11.80 4.37 -15.22
CA LEU A 106 12.69 5.44 -15.70
C LEU A 106 12.90 5.38 -17.21
N ASN A 107 12.99 4.17 -17.74
CA ASN A 107 13.19 3.98 -19.18
C ASN A 107 11.89 4.19 -19.97
N CYS A 108 10.74 4.27 -19.29
CA CYS A 108 9.50 4.71 -19.92
C CYS A 108 9.53 6.22 -20.13
N PRO A 109 9.38 6.74 -21.38
CA PRO A 109 9.34 8.18 -21.63
C PRO A 109 8.28 8.92 -20.81
N ALA A 110 7.11 8.33 -20.66
CA ALA A 110 6.02 8.90 -19.88
C ALA A 110 6.25 8.80 -18.36
N ASN A 111 7.29 8.09 -17.91
CA ASN A 111 7.57 7.82 -16.49
C ASN A 111 6.37 7.18 -15.76
N THR A 112 5.62 6.32 -16.47
CA THR A 112 4.53 5.52 -15.88
C THR A 112 5.06 4.63 -14.78
N ASP A 113 4.34 4.46 -13.67
CA ASP A 113 4.75 3.58 -12.58
C ASP A 113 4.60 2.09 -12.95
N VAL A 114 5.59 1.57 -13.69
CA VAL A 114 5.59 0.21 -14.23
C VAL A 114 5.53 -0.84 -13.13
N GLN A 115 6.35 -0.69 -12.08
CA GLN A 115 6.32 -1.62 -10.97
C GLN A 115 4.96 -1.62 -10.27
N GLY A 116 4.39 -0.45 -10.01
CA GLY A 116 3.09 -0.31 -9.36
C GLY A 116 1.97 -0.99 -10.15
N TYR A 117 1.78 -0.66 -11.42
CA TYR A 117 0.64 -1.21 -12.17
C TYR A 117 0.78 -2.70 -12.49
N VAL A 118 2.01 -3.20 -12.67
CA VAL A 118 2.28 -4.63 -12.85
C VAL A 118 1.95 -5.39 -11.57
N GLY A 119 2.35 -4.89 -10.40
CA GLY A 119 2.02 -5.53 -9.13
C GLY A 119 0.53 -5.43 -8.78
N LEU A 120 -0.18 -4.38 -9.20
CA LEU A 120 -1.63 -4.28 -9.04
C LEU A 120 -2.34 -5.37 -9.85
N VAL A 121 -1.91 -5.66 -11.08
CA VAL A 121 -2.42 -6.80 -11.85
C VAL A 121 -2.09 -8.12 -11.15
N ALA A 122 -0.86 -8.29 -10.66
CA ALA A 122 -0.47 -9.48 -9.90
C ALA A 122 -1.33 -9.67 -8.63
N ASN A 123 -1.79 -8.57 -8.04
CA ASN A 123 -2.69 -8.52 -6.89
C ASN A 123 -4.18 -8.54 -7.27
N LYS A 124 -4.54 -8.76 -8.55
CA LYS A 124 -5.93 -8.77 -9.04
C LYS A 124 -6.71 -7.46 -8.89
N GLN A 125 -6.01 -6.32 -8.92
CA GLN A 125 -6.60 -4.98 -8.84
C GLN A 125 -6.46 -4.26 -10.20
N TYR A 126 -7.21 -4.74 -11.19
CA TYR A 126 -7.05 -4.33 -12.59
C TYR A 126 -7.49 -2.89 -12.85
N ILE A 127 -8.58 -2.45 -12.22
CA ILE A 127 -9.06 -1.08 -12.33
C ILE A 127 -8.07 -0.10 -11.68
N GLU A 128 -7.53 -0.42 -10.49
CA GLU A 128 -6.49 0.41 -9.88
C GLU A 128 -5.19 0.44 -10.70
N SER A 129 -4.82 -0.70 -11.30
CA SER A 129 -3.70 -0.77 -12.23
C SER A 129 -3.90 0.22 -13.38
N LEU A 130 -5.09 0.25 -13.97
CA LEU A 130 -5.42 1.22 -15.00
C LEU A 130 -5.38 2.66 -14.49
N LYS A 131 -5.99 2.97 -13.33
CA LYS A 131 -5.98 4.32 -12.75
C LYS A 131 -4.55 4.84 -12.63
N LEU A 132 -3.65 4.00 -12.10
CA LEU A 132 -2.23 4.31 -11.96
C LEU A 132 -1.54 4.51 -13.32
N ILE A 133 -1.90 3.73 -14.35
CA ILE A 133 -1.41 3.97 -15.72
C ILE A 133 -1.89 5.35 -16.23
N LYS A 134 -3.18 5.67 -16.05
CA LYS A 134 -3.82 6.91 -16.52
C LYS A 134 -3.28 8.18 -15.84
N GLU A 135 -2.59 8.07 -14.70
CA GLU A 135 -1.85 9.20 -14.10
C GLU A 135 -0.74 9.75 -15.00
N LYS A 136 -0.18 8.92 -15.91
CA LYS A 136 0.92 9.29 -16.81
C LYS A 136 0.69 8.94 -18.28
N LEU A 137 -0.32 8.12 -18.57
CA LEU A 137 -0.61 7.63 -19.91
C LEU A 137 -2.13 7.57 -20.13
N PRO A 138 -2.73 8.56 -20.83
CA PRO A 138 -4.17 8.64 -21.05
C PRO A 138 -4.71 7.70 -22.14
N LEU A 139 -3.83 7.13 -22.97
CA LEU A 139 -4.17 6.21 -24.06
C LEU A 139 -3.54 4.81 -23.86
N PRO A 140 -3.77 4.14 -22.72
CA PRO A 140 -3.10 2.89 -22.39
C PRO A 140 -3.41 1.72 -23.33
N ALA A 141 -4.63 1.61 -23.86
CA ALA A 141 -5.02 0.53 -24.78
C ALA A 141 -4.36 0.70 -26.16
N CYS A 142 -4.27 1.93 -26.66
CA CYS A 142 -3.54 2.23 -27.89
C CYS A 142 -2.04 1.99 -27.71
N ILE A 143 -1.44 2.62 -26.68
CA ILE A 143 0.01 2.56 -26.47
C ILE A 143 0.46 1.14 -26.07
N GLY A 144 -0.36 0.37 -25.35
CA GLY A 144 -0.06 -1.03 -25.03
C GLY A 144 0.22 -1.90 -26.28
N ARG A 145 -0.49 -1.63 -27.39
CA ARG A 145 -0.39 -2.37 -28.64
C ARG A 145 0.75 -1.94 -29.57
N VAL A 146 1.17 -0.67 -29.51
CA VAL A 146 2.09 -0.09 -30.51
C VAL A 146 3.42 0.41 -29.95
N CYS A 147 3.56 0.43 -28.63
CA CYS A 147 4.80 0.84 -27.97
C CYS A 147 5.94 -0.13 -28.33
N PRO A 148 7.19 0.34 -28.45
CA PRO A 148 8.37 -0.53 -28.57
C PRO A 148 8.88 -1.06 -27.21
N HIS A 149 8.15 -0.81 -26.14
CA HIS A 149 8.39 -1.35 -24.80
C HIS A 149 9.79 -1.10 -24.20
N PRO A 150 10.35 0.14 -24.23
CA PRO A 150 11.67 0.41 -23.66
C PRO A 150 11.78 0.05 -22.17
N CYS A 151 10.64 0.05 -21.45
CA CYS A 151 10.56 -0.43 -20.08
C CYS A 151 10.98 -1.91 -19.91
N GLU A 152 10.80 -2.75 -20.93
CA GLU A 152 11.20 -4.17 -20.92
C GLU A 152 12.71 -4.33 -21.11
N ASP A 153 13.36 -3.46 -21.90
CA ASP A 153 14.82 -3.43 -22.07
C ASP A 153 15.56 -3.11 -20.77
N ALA A 154 14.93 -2.33 -19.88
CA ALA A 154 15.46 -1.99 -18.56
C ALA A 154 15.00 -2.97 -17.47
N CYS A 155 14.18 -3.97 -17.79
CA CYS A 155 13.63 -4.88 -16.79
C CYS A 155 14.74 -5.78 -16.22
N ARG A 156 15.01 -5.68 -14.91
CA ARG A 156 16.06 -6.48 -14.24
C ARG A 156 15.81 -7.99 -14.26
N ARG A 157 14.57 -8.43 -14.53
CA ARG A 157 14.28 -9.86 -14.74
C ARG A 157 15.13 -10.45 -15.87
N GLN A 158 15.62 -9.61 -16.82
CA GLN A 158 16.56 -10.02 -17.86
C GLN A 158 17.87 -10.64 -17.36
N HIS A 159 18.24 -10.35 -16.10
CA HIS A 159 19.42 -10.93 -15.47
C HIS A 159 19.19 -12.36 -14.96
N VAL A 160 17.93 -12.75 -14.78
CA VAL A 160 17.49 -14.12 -14.43
C VAL A 160 17.12 -14.88 -15.70
N GLU A 161 16.29 -14.28 -16.55
CA GLU A 161 15.62 -14.93 -17.70
C GLU A 161 15.02 -13.88 -18.66
N GLU A 162 13.91 -14.15 -19.37
CA GLU A 162 13.22 -13.14 -20.18
C GLU A 162 12.55 -12.04 -19.33
N PRO A 163 12.44 -10.78 -19.82
CA PRO A 163 11.79 -9.71 -19.09
C PRO A 163 10.29 -9.97 -18.85
N VAL A 164 9.70 -9.19 -17.94
CA VAL A 164 8.24 -9.18 -17.73
C VAL A 164 7.57 -8.54 -18.95
N SER A 165 6.46 -9.13 -19.42
CA SER A 165 5.64 -8.64 -20.54
C SER A 165 4.78 -7.44 -20.13
N ILE A 166 5.46 -6.37 -19.74
CA ILE A 166 4.88 -5.12 -19.25
C ILE A 166 3.84 -4.56 -20.22
N ALA A 167 4.10 -4.63 -21.52
CA ALA A 167 3.19 -4.10 -22.53
C ALA A 167 1.88 -4.88 -22.65
N CYS A 168 1.96 -6.21 -22.55
CA CYS A 168 0.78 -7.07 -22.55
C CYS A 168 -0.05 -6.88 -21.28
N ILE A 169 0.60 -6.75 -20.12
CA ILE A 169 -0.07 -6.45 -18.84
C ILE A 169 -0.80 -5.11 -18.91
N LYS A 170 -0.17 -4.08 -19.48
CA LYS A 170 -0.79 -2.77 -19.71
C LYS A 170 -2.01 -2.87 -20.62
N THR A 171 -1.89 -3.62 -21.72
CA THR A 171 -2.98 -3.85 -22.67
C THR A 171 -4.14 -4.57 -21.99
N PHE A 172 -3.85 -5.59 -21.18
CA PHE A 172 -4.85 -6.31 -20.39
C PHE A 172 -5.61 -5.38 -19.43
N ALA A 173 -4.90 -4.56 -18.65
CA ALA A 173 -5.54 -3.63 -17.71
C ALA A 173 -6.45 -2.60 -18.42
N ALA A 174 -6.01 -2.11 -19.59
CA ALA A 174 -6.77 -1.16 -20.39
C ALA A 174 -8.01 -1.80 -21.05
N ASP A 175 -7.86 -2.98 -21.63
CA ASP A 175 -8.97 -3.69 -22.26
C ASP A 175 -9.98 -4.16 -21.21
N TYR A 176 -9.53 -4.57 -20.02
CA TYR A 176 -10.41 -4.93 -18.90
C TYR A 176 -11.37 -3.78 -18.58
N ASP A 177 -10.85 -2.55 -18.43
CA ASP A 177 -11.64 -1.34 -18.18
C ASP A 177 -12.61 -1.02 -19.31
N LEU A 178 -12.13 -1.02 -20.55
CA LEU A 178 -12.96 -0.73 -21.73
C LEU A 178 -14.12 -1.71 -21.88
N ASN A 179 -13.94 -2.97 -21.43
CA ASN A 179 -14.96 -4.01 -21.49
C ASN A 179 -15.92 -4.05 -20.29
N THR A 180 -15.73 -3.22 -19.25
CA THR A 180 -16.64 -3.17 -18.08
C THR A 180 -18.01 -2.55 -18.40
N GLY A 181 -18.14 -1.84 -19.53
CA GLY A 181 -19.31 -1.02 -19.85
C GLY A 181 -19.33 0.35 -19.16
N ASN A 182 -18.49 0.57 -18.14
CA ASN A 182 -18.31 1.86 -17.47
C ASN A 182 -16.80 2.18 -17.30
N PRO A 183 -16.10 2.55 -18.39
CA PRO A 183 -14.67 2.84 -18.35
C PRO A 183 -14.32 3.94 -17.36
N TYR A 184 -13.17 3.82 -16.70
CA TYR A 184 -12.71 4.78 -15.71
C TYR A 184 -12.45 6.16 -16.33
N ILE A 185 -13.05 7.17 -15.70
CA ILE A 185 -12.84 8.59 -15.97
C ILE A 185 -12.17 9.19 -14.71
N PRO A 186 -11.06 9.94 -14.85
CA PRO A 186 -10.43 10.61 -13.71
C PRO A 186 -11.33 11.66 -13.09
N GLU A 187 -11.13 11.93 -11.79
CA GLU A 187 -11.76 13.07 -11.13
C GLU A 187 -11.20 14.38 -11.69
N LEU A 188 -12.08 15.30 -12.06
CA LEU A 188 -11.73 16.61 -12.58
C LEU A 188 -11.69 17.63 -11.43
N LYS A 189 -10.65 18.46 -11.39
CA LYS A 189 -10.59 19.57 -10.43
C LYS A 189 -11.70 20.60 -10.70
N PRO A 190 -12.06 21.43 -9.71
CA PRO A 190 -13.01 22.52 -9.91
C PRO A 190 -12.62 23.40 -11.10
N ALA A 191 -13.62 23.85 -11.85
CA ALA A 191 -13.40 24.66 -13.04
C ALA A 191 -12.57 25.91 -12.73
N THR A 192 -11.47 26.12 -13.46
CA THR A 192 -10.58 27.28 -13.24
C THR A 192 -11.07 28.53 -13.95
N GLY A 193 -12.07 28.41 -14.85
CA GLY A 193 -12.52 29.47 -15.74
C GLY A 193 -11.53 29.83 -16.87
N LYS A 194 -10.49 29.02 -17.08
CA LYS A 194 -9.47 29.21 -18.13
C LYS A 194 -9.75 28.32 -19.33
N LYS A 195 -9.51 28.85 -20.54
CA LYS A 195 -9.73 28.15 -21.81
C LYS A 195 -8.42 27.88 -22.53
N VAL A 196 -8.23 26.66 -23.02
CA VAL A 196 -7.03 26.25 -23.77
C VAL A 196 -7.40 25.65 -25.11
N ALA A 197 -6.77 26.14 -26.19
CA ALA A 197 -6.88 25.54 -27.51
C ALA A 197 -5.77 24.51 -27.72
N VAL A 198 -6.14 23.29 -28.10
CA VAL A 198 -5.22 22.21 -28.45
C VAL A 198 -5.29 21.98 -29.96
N VAL A 199 -4.20 22.20 -30.67
CA VAL A 199 -4.12 22.03 -32.13
C VAL A 199 -3.51 20.66 -32.44
N GLY A 200 -4.33 19.78 -33.02
CA GLY A 200 -4.03 18.39 -33.33
C GLY A 200 -4.60 17.42 -32.27
N ALA A 201 -5.35 16.42 -32.71
CA ALA A 201 -5.89 15.32 -31.90
C ALA A 201 -5.05 14.04 -32.06
N GLY A 202 -3.72 14.17 -32.22
CA GLY A 202 -2.76 13.07 -32.13
C GLY A 202 -2.35 12.74 -30.68
N PRO A 203 -1.46 11.76 -30.45
CA PRO A 203 -1.09 11.33 -29.09
C PRO A 203 -0.62 12.46 -28.16
N ALA A 204 0.14 13.44 -28.65
CA ALA A 204 0.55 14.59 -27.83
C ALA A 204 -0.63 15.52 -27.49
N GLY A 205 -1.47 15.86 -28.47
CA GLY A 205 -2.62 16.74 -28.26
C GLY A 205 -3.71 16.11 -27.40
N LEU A 206 -4.05 14.84 -27.63
CA LEU A 206 -4.97 14.08 -26.78
C LEU A 206 -4.45 13.99 -25.35
N SER A 207 -3.14 13.78 -25.17
CA SER A 207 -2.55 13.78 -23.84
C SER A 207 -2.59 15.15 -23.17
N ALA A 208 -2.32 16.23 -23.91
CA ALA A 208 -2.41 17.58 -23.36
C ALA A 208 -3.85 17.91 -22.95
N ALA A 209 -4.82 17.62 -23.82
CA ALA A 209 -6.24 17.83 -23.55
C ALA A 209 -6.71 17.07 -22.30
N TYR A 210 -6.34 15.79 -22.18
CA TYR A 210 -6.67 14.97 -21.00
C TYR A 210 -6.21 15.62 -19.69
N TYR A 211 -4.94 16.01 -19.60
CA TYR A 211 -4.41 16.56 -18.34
C TYR A 211 -4.91 17.99 -18.05
N LEU A 212 -5.13 18.81 -19.08
CA LEU A 212 -5.72 20.14 -18.91
C LEU A 212 -7.17 20.06 -18.38
N LEU A 213 -7.95 19.07 -18.84
CA LEU A 213 -9.30 18.80 -18.32
C LEU A 213 -9.25 18.32 -16.87
N VAL A 214 -8.33 17.40 -16.54
CA VAL A 214 -8.13 16.95 -15.14
C VAL A 214 -7.83 18.13 -14.23
N ASP A 215 -7.06 19.11 -14.71
CA ASP A 215 -6.73 20.33 -13.97
C ASP A 215 -7.85 21.39 -13.96
N GLY A 216 -9.04 21.09 -14.53
CA GLY A 216 -10.24 21.92 -14.46
C GLY A 216 -10.33 23.02 -15.54
N HIS A 217 -9.51 22.94 -16.58
CA HIS A 217 -9.54 23.88 -17.70
C HIS A 217 -10.58 23.46 -18.76
N GLU A 218 -11.16 24.45 -19.45
CA GLU A 218 -11.99 24.20 -20.64
C GLU A 218 -11.06 23.99 -21.85
N VAL A 219 -11.29 22.93 -22.62
CA VAL A 219 -10.40 22.52 -23.71
C VAL A 219 -11.16 22.35 -25.02
N ASP A 220 -10.75 23.10 -26.03
CA ASP A 220 -11.19 22.93 -27.42
C ASP A 220 -10.04 22.33 -28.24
N VAL A 221 -10.32 21.21 -28.90
CA VAL A 221 -9.36 20.50 -29.74
C VAL A 221 -9.69 20.78 -31.21
N PHE A 222 -8.72 21.30 -31.97
CA PHE A 222 -8.84 21.56 -33.40
C PHE A 222 -8.05 20.52 -34.18
N GLU A 223 -8.71 19.71 -34.99
CA GLU A 223 -8.11 18.61 -35.74
C GLU A 223 -8.39 18.78 -37.24
N ALA A 224 -7.34 18.73 -38.06
CA ALA A 224 -7.44 18.89 -39.50
C ALA A 224 -8.08 17.67 -40.17
N MET A 225 -7.92 16.48 -39.58
CA MET A 225 -8.45 15.23 -40.09
C MET A 225 -9.92 14.99 -39.66
N PRO A 226 -10.67 14.12 -40.38
CA PRO A 226 -12.09 13.87 -40.07
C PRO A 226 -12.36 13.15 -38.75
N LYS A 227 -11.34 12.48 -38.19
CA LYS A 227 -11.42 11.68 -36.96
C LYS A 227 -10.15 11.82 -36.11
N PRO A 228 -10.24 11.66 -34.78
CA PRO A 228 -9.13 11.85 -33.85
C PRO A 228 -8.14 10.68 -33.89
N GLY A 229 -6.97 10.86 -33.26
CA GLY A 229 -5.93 9.85 -33.08
C GLY A 229 -4.62 10.16 -33.82
N GLY A 230 -4.64 11.10 -34.78
CA GLY A 230 -3.46 11.48 -35.57
C GLY A 230 -2.72 10.25 -36.13
N MET A 231 -1.40 10.18 -35.94
CA MET A 231 -0.60 9.03 -36.41
C MET A 231 -1.02 7.67 -35.82
N LEU A 232 -1.66 7.60 -34.65
CA LEU A 232 -2.21 6.34 -34.14
C LEU A 232 -3.35 5.82 -35.02
N ARG A 233 -4.16 6.73 -35.57
CA ARG A 233 -5.26 6.38 -36.47
C ARG A 233 -4.75 6.17 -37.89
N TYR A 234 -4.02 7.13 -38.44
CA TYR A 234 -3.74 7.16 -39.89
C TYR A 234 -2.37 6.61 -40.27
N GLY A 235 -1.45 6.48 -39.31
CA GLY A 235 -0.08 5.99 -39.55
C GLY A 235 0.16 4.55 -39.11
N ILE A 236 -0.80 3.91 -38.43
CA ILE A 236 -0.71 2.52 -37.95
C ILE A 236 -1.86 1.70 -38.56
N PRO A 237 -1.65 0.52 -39.14
CA PRO A 237 -2.72 -0.29 -39.75
C PRO A 237 -3.75 -0.84 -38.75
N GLU A 238 -4.95 -1.17 -39.25
CA GLU A 238 -6.08 -1.71 -38.46
C GLU A 238 -5.74 -3.02 -37.73
N TYR A 239 -4.99 -3.91 -38.37
CA TYR A 239 -4.64 -5.21 -37.78
C TYR A 239 -3.73 -5.10 -36.55
N ARG A 240 -3.03 -3.97 -36.41
CA ARG A 240 -2.06 -3.68 -35.35
C ARG A 240 -2.66 -2.79 -34.27
N LEU A 241 -3.34 -1.73 -34.69
CA LEU A 241 -4.09 -0.83 -33.81
C LEU A 241 -5.51 -0.62 -34.36
N PRO A 242 -6.49 -1.36 -33.81
CA PRO A 242 -7.89 -1.26 -34.24
C PRO A 242 -8.46 0.14 -34.02
N LYS A 243 -9.19 0.67 -35.00
CA LYS A 243 -9.67 2.07 -34.94
C LYS A 243 -10.73 2.27 -33.88
N ASN A 244 -11.51 1.24 -33.57
CA ASN A 244 -12.49 1.26 -32.49
C ASN A 244 -11.85 1.44 -31.10
N VAL A 245 -10.61 0.95 -30.89
CA VAL A 245 -9.87 1.16 -29.63
C VAL A 245 -9.46 2.63 -29.51
N VAL A 246 -8.99 3.24 -30.60
CA VAL A 246 -8.68 4.69 -30.64
C VAL A 246 -9.95 5.51 -30.36
N ASP A 247 -11.07 5.17 -30.99
CA ASP A 247 -12.36 5.83 -30.76
C ASP A 247 -12.81 5.70 -29.30
N ALA A 248 -12.67 4.51 -28.70
CA ALA A 248 -13.07 4.26 -27.32
C ALA A 248 -12.27 5.09 -26.31
N GLU A 249 -10.95 5.24 -26.49
CA GLU A 249 -10.12 6.06 -25.59
C GLU A 249 -10.34 7.56 -25.80
N VAL A 250 -10.57 8.01 -27.04
CA VAL A 250 -10.89 9.42 -27.29
C VAL A 250 -12.28 9.78 -26.75
N ALA A 251 -13.25 8.87 -26.84
CA ALA A 251 -14.59 9.07 -26.26
C ALA A 251 -14.55 9.29 -24.74
N ILE A 252 -13.53 8.78 -24.04
CA ILE A 252 -13.32 9.10 -22.61
C ILE A 252 -12.94 10.56 -22.43
N ILE A 253 -12.03 11.09 -23.28
CA ILE A 253 -11.61 12.50 -23.25
C ILE A 253 -12.79 13.42 -23.63
N GLU A 254 -13.64 13.00 -24.57
CA GLU A 254 -14.89 13.69 -24.89
C GLU A 254 -15.86 13.72 -23.69
N LYS A 255 -16.05 12.58 -23.01
CA LYS A 255 -16.88 12.49 -21.79
C LYS A 255 -16.34 13.34 -20.64
N MET A 256 -15.03 13.61 -20.60
CA MET A 256 -14.41 14.54 -19.65
C MET A 256 -14.70 16.01 -19.98
N GLY A 257 -15.20 16.32 -21.19
CA GLY A 257 -15.60 17.67 -21.59
C GLY A 257 -14.73 18.34 -22.65
N ALA A 258 -13.83 17.62 -23.33
CA ALA A 258 -13.14 18.20 -24.50
C ALA A 258 -14.12 18.41 -25.66
N ASN A 259 -14.10 19.59 -26.28
CA ASN A 259 -14.85 19.85 -27.50
C ASN A 259 -13.96 19.63 -28.73
N PHE A 260 -14.27 18.62 -29.54
CA PHE A 260 -13.51 18.34 -30.75
C PHE A 260 -14.10 19.03 -31.98
N ASN A 261 -13.25 19.76 -32.69
CA ASN A 261 -13.55 20.47 -33.93
C ASN A 261 -12.77 19.81 -35.08
N TYR A 262 -13.39 18.80 -35.69
CA TYR A 262 -12.79 18.04 -36.80
C TYR A 262 -12.88 18.78 -38.14
N GLY A 263 -11.95 18.50 -39.04
CA GLY A 263 -11.87 19.14 -40.34
C GLY A 263 -11.44 20.62 -40.29
N VAL A 264 -10.85 21.07 -39.17
CA VAL A 264 -10.39 22.45 -38.99
C VAL A 264 -8.87 22.51 -39.05
N LYS A 265 -8.32 23.12 -40.09
CA LYS A 265 -6.89 23.27 -40.30
C LYS A 265 -6.41 24.65 -39.85
N VAL A 266 -5.74 24.69 -38.70
CA VAL A 266 -5.15 25.93 -38.16
C VAL A 266 -4.02 26.42 -39.08
N GLY A 267 -4.05 27.71 -39.41
CA GLY A 267 -3.22 28.35 -40.43
C GLY A 267 -3.94 28.57 -41.77
N GLU A 268 -5.03 27.85 -42.03
CA GLU A 268 -5.84 27.99 -43.26
C GLU A 268 -7.27 28.40 -42.93
N ASP A 269 -8.02 27.57 -42.20
CA ASP A 269 -9.42 27.85 -41.85
C ASP A 269 -9.55 28.87 -40.70
N ILE A 270 -8.64 28.77 -39.73
CA ILE A 270 -8.52 29.71 -38.59
C ILE A 270 -7.06 30.06 -38.37
N SER A 271 -6.77 31.31 -37.99
CA SER A 271 -5.39 31.74 -37.74
C SER A 271 -4.95 31.42 -36.30
N LEU A 272 -3.63 31.23 -36.11
CA LEU A 272 -3.06 31.09 -34.77
C LEU A 272 -3.33 32.34 -33.90
N ASP A 273 -3.30 33.53 -34.49
CA ASP A 273 -3.58 34.79 -33.78
C ASP A 273 -5.04 34.90 -33.30
N TYR A 274 -5.98 34.34 -34.08
CA TYR A 274 -7.37 34.21 -33.63
C TYR A 274 -7.47 33.36 -32.37
N LEU A 275 -6.81 32.20 -32.34
CA LEU A 275 -6.77 31.33 -31.16
C LEU A 275 -6.15 32.04 -29.95
N ARG A 276 -5.03 32.74 -30.14
CA ARG A 276 -4.39 33.53 -29.07
C ARG A 276 -5.26 34.65 -28.50
N THR A 277 -6.25 35.14 -29.24
CA THR A 277 -7.18 36.16 -28.78
C THR A 277 -8.38 35.57 -28.03
N LYS A 278 -8.72 34.31 -28.30
CA LYS A 278 -9.91 33.63 -27.76
C LYS A 278 -9.65 32.70 -26.58
N TYR A 279 -8.41 32.20 -26.46
CA TYR A 279 -7.99 31.25 -25.44
C TYR A 279 -6.86 31.85 -24.60
N ASP A 280 -6.79 31.45 -23.33
CA ASP A 280 -5.73 31.89 -22.42
C ASP A 280 -4.38 31.23 -22.76
N ALA A 281 -4.39 30.06 -23.41
CA ALA A 281 -3.20 29.38 -23.90
C ALA A 281 -3.50 28.54 -25.16
N VAL A 282 -2.46 28.27 -25.96
CA VAL A 282 -2.54 27.40 -27.14
C VAL A 282 -1.43 26.34 -27.09
N PHE A 283 -1.78 25.07 -27.29
CA PHE A 283 -0.83 23.96 -27.44
C PHE A 283 -0.81 23.44 -28.87
N LEU A 284 0.37 23.35 -29.48
CA LEU A 284 0.60 22.86 -30.84
C LEU A 284 1.13 21.42 -30.81
N GLY A 285 0.25 20.47 -31.12
CA GLY A 285 0.51 19.03 -31.23
C GLY A 285 0.28 18.49 -32.63
N ILE A 286 0.70 19.23 -33.67
CA ILE A 286 0.35 18.98 -35.08
C ILE A 286 0.95 17.72 -35.70
N GLY A 287 1.96 17.10 -35.09
CA GLY A 287 2.59 15.87 -35.57
C GLY A 287 3.49 16.04 -36.81
N ALA A 288 4.02 14.91 -37.32
CA ALA A 288 4.86 14.86 -38.52
C ALA A 288 4.16 14.05 -39.62
N TRP A 289 3.46 14.74 -40.53
CA TRP A 289 2.59 14.10 -41.53
C TRP A 289 3.25 13.89 -42.90
N LYS A 290 4.39 14.54 -43.16
CA LYS A 290 5.00 14.55 -44.49
C LYS A 290 6.00 13.40 -44.64
N SER A 291 5.84 12.56 -45.66
CA SER A 291 6.82 11.52 -46.00
C SER A 291 8.17 12.13 -46.41
N SER A 292 9.29 11.59 -45.93
CA SER A 292 10.62 11.94 -46.45
C SER A 292 10.82 11.36 -47.86
N SER A 293 11.54 12.10 -48.72
CA SER A 293 11.82 11.68 -50.10
C SER A 293 12.84 10.54 -50.21
N LEU A 294 12.86 9.83 -51.35
CA LEU A 294 13.82 8.74 -51.63
C LEU A 294 15.25 9.27 -51.78
N ARG A 295 15.38 10.54 -52.22
CA ARG A 295 16.65 11.22 -52.48
C ARG A 295 17.49 10.52 -53.55
N CYS A 296 16.81 10.00 -54.57
CA CYS A 296 17.43 9.40 -55.75
C CYS A 296 16.78 9.93 -57.04
N GLU A 297 17.47 9.76 -58.16
CA GLU A 297 16.92 10.14 -59.46
C GLU A 297 15.66 9.31 -59.79
N GLY A 298 14.66 9.95 -60.40
CA GLY A 298 13.38 9.31 -60.76
C GLY A 298 12.35 9.18 -59.64
N GLU A 299 12.54 9.82 -58.47
CA GLU A 299 11.62 9.69 -57.32
C GLU A 299 10.19 10.22 -57.57
N ASP A 300 9.99 11.11 -58.54
CA ASP A 300 8.67 11.64 -58.93
C ASP A 300 7.92 10.75 -59.94
N THR A 301 8.48 9.58 -60.31
CA THR A 301 7.86 8.66 -61.28
C THR A 301 6.52 8.14 -60.77
N PRO A 302 5.42 8.19 -61.57
CA PRO A 302 4.14 7.61 -61.18
C PRO A 302 4.27 6.11 -60.83
N GLY A 303 3.93 5.75 -59.58
CA GLY A 303 4.17 4.43 -59.00
C GLY A 303 5.15 4.45 -57.82
N VAL A 304 5.85 5.56 -57.61
CA VAL A 304 6.53 5.89 -56.36
C VAL A 304 5.54 6.60 -55.42
N ILE A 305 5.39 6.11 -54.19
CA ILE A 305 4.42 6.62 -53.21
C ILE A 305 5.11 6.84 -51.87
N GLY A 306 4.75 7.89 -51.14
CA GLY A 306 5.16 8.08 -49.74
C GLY A 306 4.50 7.05 -48.82
N GLY A 307 5.26 6.49 -47.88
CA GLY A 307 4.75 5.46 -46.96
C GLY A 307 3.60 5.96 -46.08
N ILE A 308 3.64 7.22 -45.64
CA ILE A 308 2.56 7.80 -44.83
C ILE A 308 1.32 8.06 -45.69
N ASP A 309 1.50 8.59 -46.90
CA ASP A 309 0.40 8.83 -47.84
C ASP A 309 -0.32 7.52 -48.21
N PHE A 310 0.45 6.44 -48.36
CA PHE A 310 -0.08 5.09 -48.56
C PHE A 310 -0.92 4.62 -47.37
N LEU A 311 -0.39 4.69 -46.14
CA LEU A 311 -1.11 4.24 -44.94
C LEU A 311 -2.34 5.08 -44.63
N ILE A 312 -2.29 6.41 -44.84
CA ILE A 312 -3.44 7.31 -44.69
C ILE A 312 -4.57 6.86 -45.62
N ARG A 313 -4.27 6.63 -46.91
CA ARG A 313 -5.29 6.18 -47.88
C ARG A 313 -5.92 4.86 -47.48
N VAL A 314 -5.12 3.90 -47.00
CA VAL A 314 -5.62 2.62 -46.50
C VAL A 314 -6.52 2.83 -45.29
N ALA A 315 -6.10 3.64 -44.31
CA ALA A 315 -6.87 3.93 -43.11
C ALA A 315 -8.22 4.64 -43.40
N GLU A 316 -8.28 5.45 -44.47
CA GLU A 316 -9.50 6.10 -44.94
C GLU A 316 -10.36 5.21 -45.87
N ASN A 317 -9.97 3.96 -46.11
CA ASN A 317 -10.59 3.05 -47.09
C ASN A 317 -10.65 3.65 -48.51
N LYS A 318 -9.69 4.50 -48.86
CA LYS A 318 -9.56 5.04 -50.22
C LYS A 318 -8.90 4.00 -51.14
N PRO A 319 -9.23 3.96 -52.44
CA PRO A 319 -8.58 3.08 -53.39
C PRO A 319 -7.06 3.33 -53.46
N VAL A 320 -6.27 2.27 -53.30
CA VAL A 320 -4.82 2.28 -53.49
C VAL A 320 -4.48 1.34 -54.63
N LYS A 321 -3.82 1.86 -55.68
CA LYS A 321 -3.31 1.03 -56.78
C LYS A 321 -1.97 0.45 -56.34
N ILE A 322 -1.95 -0.84 -56.04
CA ILE A 322 -0.73 -1.57 -55.72
C ILE A 322 -0.38 -2.55 -56.85
N GLY A 323 0.89 -2.60 -57.23
CA GLY A 323 1.39 -3.54 -58.23
C GLY A 323 1.59 -4.95 -57.67
N ARG A 324 1.98 -5.89 -58.55
CA ARG A 324 2.23 -7.30 -58.15
C ARG A 324 3.55 -7.43 -57.38
N LYS A 325 4.57 -6.68 -57.80
CA LYS A 325 5.89 -6.58 -57.13
C LYS A 325 6.06 -5.21 -56.48
N VAL A 326 6.21 -5.17 -55.16
CA VAL A 326 6.31 -3.94 -54.36
C VAL A 326 7.67 -3.85 -53.67
N ILE A 327 8.36 -2.72 -53.81
CA ILE A 327 9.56 -2.41 -53.02
C ILE A 327 9.22 -1.36 -51.97
N VAL A 328 9.55 -1.66 -50.70
CA VAL A 328 9.43 -0.72 -49.59
C VAL A 328 10.85 -0.29 -49.18
N VAL A 329 11.15 0.99 -49.29
CA VAL A 329 12.47 1.53 -48.93
C VAL A 329 12.42 2.08 -47.52
N GLY A 330 13.10 1.43 -46.57
CA GLY A 330 13.06 1.82 -45.15
C GLY A 330 13.36 0.66 -44.21
N GLY A 331 13.50 0.96 -42.92
CA GLY A 331 13.77 -0.08 -41.91
C GLY A 331 13.14 0.17 -40.54
N GLY A 332 12.29 1.19 -40.40
CA GLY A 332 11.55 1.46 -39.16
C GLY A 332 10.19 0.77 -39.12
N ASN A 333 9.45 0.92 -38.01
CA ASN A 333 8.12 0.29 -37.85
C ASN A 333 7.14 0.68 -38.96
N THR A 334 7.12 1.94 -39.43
CA THR A 334 6.32 2.34 -40.60
C THR A 334 6.65 1.53 -41.85
N ALA A 335 7.91 1.15 -42.07
CA ALA A 335 8.26 0.33 -43.23
C ALA A 335 7.70 -1.10 -43.10
N MET A 336 7.67 -1.65 -41.89
CA MET A 336 7.06 -2.96 -41.63
C MET A 336 5.56 -2.91 -41.83
N ASP A 337 4.90 -1.86 -41.31
CA ASP A 337 3.48 -1.62 -41.48
C ASP A 337 3.10 -1.50 -42.97
N VAL A 338 3.88 -0.75 -43.75
CA VAL A 338 3.71 -0.63 -45.22
C VAL A 338 3.89 -1.97 -45.91
N ALA A 339 4.95 -2.72 -45.60
CA ALA A 339 5.24 -4.00 -46.24
C ALA A 339 4.13 -5.04 -45.98
N ARG A 340 3.73 -5.19 -44.71
CA ARG A 340 2.68 -6.12 -44.29
C ARG A 340 1.29 -5.72 -44.79
N THR A 341 1.02 -4.42 -44.87
CA THR A 341 -0.21 -3.91 -45.50
C THR A 341 -0.22 -4.19 -47.00
N SER A 342 0.92 -4.07 -47.68
CA SER A 342 1.04 -4.36 -49.12
C SER A 342 0.67 -5.81 -49.45
N ILE A 343 1.09 -6.78 -48.63
CA ILE A 343 0.69 -8.19 -48.75
C ILE A 343 -0.83 -8.33 -48.64
N ARG A 344 -1.44 -7.70 -47.64
CA ARG A 344 -2.90 -7.76 -47.41
C ARG A 344 -3.72 -7.11 -48.52
N LEU A 345 -3.13 -6.18 -49.27
CA LEU A 345 -3.74 -5.56 -50.44
C LEU A 345 -3.54 -6.37 -51.74
N GLY A 346 -2.87 -7.54 -51.66
CA GLY A 346 -2.74 -8.48 -52.78
C GLY A 346 -1.42 -8.41 -53.55
N ALA A 347 -0.38 -7.78 -53.01
CA ALA A 347 0.96 -7.88 -53.61
C ALA A 347 1.47 -9.34 -53.56
N GLU A 348 2.00 -9.84 -54.68
CA GLU A 348 2.53 -11.21 -54.79
C GLU A 348 3.97 -11.31 -54.26
N GLU A 349 4.75 -10.25 -54.43
CA GLU A 349 6.11 -10.12 -53.88
C GLU A 349 6.26 -8.75 -53.21
N VAL A 350 6.68 -8.74 -51.95
CA VAL A 350 7.02 -7.51 -51.22
C VAL A 350 8.46 -7.59 -50.74
N ARG A 351 9.26 -6.59 -51.13
CA ARG A 351 10.69 -6.50 -50.80
C ARG A 351 10.99 -5.24 -50.00
N VAL A 352 11.54 -5.40 -48.80
CA VAL A 352 12.09 -4.30 -48.00
C VAL A 352 13.55 -4.07 -48.39
N VAL A 353 13.87 -2.86 -48.83
CA VAL A 353 15.24 -2.41 -49.13
C VAL A 353 15.73 -1.55 -47.99
N TYR A 354 16.83 -1.97 -47.35
CA TYR A 354 17.43 -1.25 -46.23
C TYR A 354 18.94 -1.08 -46.39
N ARG A 355 19.42 0.14 -46.16
CA ARG A 355 20.82 0.53 -46.39
C ARG A 355 21.83 0.00 -45.35
N ARG A 356 21.38 -0.66 -44.28
CA ARG A 356 22.24 -1.29 -43.26
C ARG A 356 21.87 -2.76 -43.06
N SER A 357 22.52 -3.43 -42.11
CA SER A 357 22.17 -4.80 -41.71
C SER A 357 20.87 -4.87 -40.89
N GLU A 358 20.36 -6.09 -40.71
CA GLU A 358 19.19 -6.40 -39.88
C GLU A 358 19.35 -5.90 -38.44
N ASP A 359 20.50 -6.18 -37.81
CA ASP A 359 20.80 -5.75 -36.42
C ASP A 359 20.79 -4.24 -36.23
N GLN A 360 20.84 -3.47 -37.31
CA GLN A 360 20.83 -2.01 -37.30
C GLN A 360 19.46 -1.43 -37.68
N MET A 361 18.45 -2.27 -37.97
CA MET A 361 17.10 -1.82 -38.26
C MET A 361 16.46 -1.15 -37.04
N PRO A 362 15.82 0.03 -37.21
CA PRO A 362 15.05 0.66 -36.15
C PRO A 362 13.73 -0.03 -35.78
N ALA A 363 13.20 -0.93 -36.63
CA ALA A 363 11.95 -1.63 -36.35
C ALA A 363 12.11 -2.64 -35.21
N GLU A 364 11.03 -2.90 -34.49
CA GLU A 364 11.03 -3.89 -33.43
C GLU A 364 11.30 -5.29 -33.97
N LYS A 365 12.07 -6.09 -33.22
CA LYS A 365 12.45 -7.45 -33.64
C LYS A 365 11.24 -8.32 -33.95
N ILE A 366 10.15 -8.14 -33.19
CA ILE A 366 8.90 -8.87 -33.40
C ILE A 366 8.24 -8.47 -34.72
N GLU A 367 8.24 -7.20 -35.09
CA GLU A 367 7.68 -6.71 -36.36
C GLU A 367 8.46 -7.23 -37.57
N ILE A 368 9.79 -7.29 -37.46
CA ILE A 368 10.66 -7.88 -38.50
C ILE A 368 10.38 -9.37 -38.64
N LYS A 369 10.28 -10.09 -37.51
CA LYS A 369 9.96 -11.52 -37.49
C LYS A 369 8.60 -11.79 -38.13
N GLU A 370 7.56 -11.06 -37.72
CA GLU A 370 6.21 -11.23 -38.25
C GLU A 370 6.12 -10.90 -39.75
N ALA A 371 6.85 -9.88 -40.21
CA ALA A 371 6.95 -9.55 -41.64
C ALA A 371 7.59 -10.69 -42.45
N LYS A 372 8.67 -11.31 -41.93
CA LYS A 372 9.31 -12.48 -42.56
C LYS A 372 8.36 -13.68 -42.61
N GLU A 373 7.65 -13.96 -41.52
CA GLU A 373 6.64 -15.03 -41.45
C GLU A 373 5.49 -14.82 -42.45
N GLU A 374 5.14 -13.56 -42.76
CA GLU A 374 4.13 -13.22 -43.77
C GLU A 374 4.67 -13.26 -45.22
N GLY A 375 5.97 -13.46 -45.42
CA GLY A 375 6.61 -13.60 -46.75
C GLY A 375 7.35 -12.36 -47.26
N VAL A 376 7.61 -11.35 -46.43
CA VAL A 376 8.39 -10.17 -46.82
C VAL A 376 9.87 -10.55 -47.05
N ILE A 377 10.39 -10.18 -48.22
CA ILE A 377 11.80 -10.38 -48.59
C ILE A 377 12.63 -9.17 -48.13
N PHE A 378 13.79 -9.41 -47.52
CA PHE A 378 14.68 -8.33 -47.06
C PHE A 378 15.95 -8.26 -47.91
N SER A 379 16.20 -7.08 -48.49
CA SER A 379 17.44 -6.72 -49.18
C SER A 379 18.21 -5.72 -48.32
N PHE A 380 19.14 -6.23 -47.51
CA PHE A 380 20.02 -5.42 -46.66
C PHE A 380 21.17 -4.81 -47.46
N LEU A 381 21.87 -3.86 -46.82
CA LEU A 381 23.06 -3.20 -47.38
C LEU A 381 22.81 -2.66 -48.79
N SER A 382 21.61 -2.13 -49.02
CA SER A 382 21.16 -1.65 -50.33
C SER A 382 20.52 -0.29 -50.14
N ALA A 383 21.03 0.75 -50.81
CA ALA A 383 20.43 2.08 -50.79
C ALA A 383 19.94 2.49 -52.18
N PRO A 384 18.78 3.15 -52.30
CA PRO A 384 18.25 3.58 -53.60
C PRO A 384 19.21 4.56 -54.29
N SER A 385 19.48 4.35 -55.58
CA SER A 385 20.29 5.25 -56.41
C SER A 385 19.54 5.79 -57.63
N LEU A 386 18.68 4.98 -58.25
CA LEU A 386 17.86 5.38 -59.41
C LEU A 386 16.57 4.57 -59.45
N VAL A 387 15.43 5.24 -59.64
CA VAL A 387 14.16 4.60 -59.98
C VAL A 387 14.16 4.27 -61.47
N LEU A 388 13.94 2.99 -61.82
CA LEU A 388 13.84 2.53 -63.20
C LEU A 388 12.40 2.72 -63.68
N SER A 389 12.24 3.30 -64.87
CA SER A 389 10.94 3.55 -65.48
C SER A 389 10.93 3.25 -66.98
N ASP A 390 9.73 2.94 -67.49
CA ASP A 390 9.42 2.86 -68.93
C ASP A 390 8.51 4.06 -69.29
N GLY A 391 9.08 5.28 -69.21
CA GLY A 391 8.33 6.53 -69.33
C GLY A 391 7.53 6.83 -68.06
N ASP A 392 6.21 6.63 -68.11
CA ASP A 392 5.27 6.99 -67.03
C ASP A 392 5.02 5.86 -66.00
N LYS A 393 5.70 4.71 -66.12
CA LYS A 393 5.52 3.56 -65.23
C LYS A 393 6.83 3.11 -64.60
N VAL A 394 6.82 2.92 -63.28
CA VAL A 394 7.92 2.25 -62.54
C VAL A 394 8.09 0.81 -63.02
N THR A 395 9.33 0.40 -63.28
CA THR A 395 9.72 -0.97 -63.64
C THR A 395 10.70 -1.60 -62.63
N GLY A 396 11.33 -0.79 -61.77
CA GLY A 396 12.21 -1.29 -60.72
C GLY A 396 12.96 -0.20 -59.96
N LEU A 397 13.85 -0.63 -59.07
CA LEU A 397 14.72 0.24 -58.29
C LEU A 397 16.17 -0.26 -58.41
N ARG A 398 17.06 0.59 -58.91
CA ARG A 398 18.51 0.39 -58.83
C ARG A 398 18.98 0.85 -57.46
N CYS A 399 19.70 -0.02 -56.78
CA CYS A 399 20.28 0.22 -55.48
C CYS A 399 21.80 0.11 -55.55
N GLU A 400 22.50 0.99 -54.86
CA GLU A 400 23.92 0.85 -54.59
C GLU A 400 24.12 -0.06 -53.37
N LYS A 401 25.04 -1.02 -53.50
CA LYS A 401 25.46 -1.87 -52.39
C LYS A 401 26.26 -1.06 -51.39
N MET A 402 25.97 -1.30 -50.12
CA MET A 402 26.57 -0.64 -48.97
C MET A 402 27.47 -1.61 -48.20
N VAL A 403 28.48 -1.08 -47.54
CA VAL A 403 29.20 -1.76 -46.45
C VAL A 403 29.05 -0.98 -45.16
N LEU A 404 29.16 -1.64 -44.02
CA LEU A 404 29.11 -0.96 -42.73
C LEU A 404 30.48 -0.36 -42.41
N GLY A 405 30.52 0.96 -42.27
CA GLY A 405 31.69 1.69 -41.77
C GLY A 405 31.85 1.57 -40.26
N GLU A 406 32.66 2.45 -39.68
CA GLU A 406 32.87 2.51 -38.23
C GLU A 406 31.58 2.88 -37.48
N LYS A 407 31.53 2.48 -36.20
CA LYS A 407 30.44 2.87 -35.29
C LYS A 407 30.56 4.35 -34.98
N ASP A 408 29.45 5.06 -35.10
CA ASP A 408 29.33 6.44 -34.61
C ASP A 408 29.26 6.50 -33.07
N GLU A 409 29.19 7.70 -32.49
CA GLU A 409 29.05 7.93 -31.04
C GLU A 409 27.80 7.27 -30.44
N SER A 410 26.80 6.93 -31.26
CA SER A 410 25.61 6.18 -30.84
C SER A 410 25.80 4.65 -30.89
N GLY A 411 27.00 4.19 -31.25
CA GLY A 411 27.33 2.78 -31.43
C GLY A 411 26.82 2.19 -32.75
N ARG A 412 26.27 3.01 -33.64
CA ARG A 412 25.58 2.60 -34.87
C ARG A 412 26.51 2.72 -36.06
N GLN A 413 26.52 1.72 -36.95
CA GLN A 413 27.41 1.76 -38.11
C GLN A 413 26.82 2.59 -39.25
N SER A 414 27.64 3.45 -39.84
CA SER A 414 27.25 4.24 -41.01
C SER A 414 27.31 3.41 -42.29
N PRO A 415 26.32 3.49 -43.19
CA PRO A 415 26.39 2.83 -44.48
C PRO A 415 27.36 3.59 -45.39
N VAL A 416 28.29 2.88 -46.01
CA VAL A 416 29.29 3.42 -46.93
C VAL A 416 29.06 2.84 -48.32
N PRO A 417 28.94 3.68 -49.36
CA PRO A 417 28.76 3.23 -50.74
C PRO A 417 29.96 2.42 -51.23
N THR A 418 29.70 1.36 -52.01
CA THR A 418 30.75 0.50 -52.59
C THR A 418 31.03 0.80 -54.06
N GLY A 419 30.16 1.54 -54.75
CA GLY A 419 30.19 1.67 -56.21
C GLY A 419 29.62 0.46 -56.99
N GLU A 420 29.25 -0.63 -56.32
CA GLU A 420 28.54 -1.76 -56.94
C GLU A 420 27.02 -1.53 -56.92
N PHE A 421 26.33 -1.85 -58.00
CA PHE A 421 24.88 -1.69 -58.12
C PHE A 421 24.15 -3.03 -58.27
N VAL A 422 22.93 -3.08 -57.76
CA VAL A 422 21.96 -4.17 -57.91
C VAL A 422 20.62 -3.60 -58.33
N GLU A 423 19.89 -4.29 -59.19
CA GLU A 423 18.56 -3.87 -59.64
C GLU A 423 17.50 -4.84 -59.13
N PHE A 424 16.39 -4.29 -58.65
CA PHE A 424 15.23 -5.06 -58.21
C PHE A 424 14.02 -4.64 -59.05
N GLU A 425 13.32 -5.60 -59.64
CA GLU A 425 12.11 -5.36 -60.43
C GLU A 425 10.93 -5.02 -59.51
N ALA A 426 10.14 -4.00 -59.86
CA ALA A 426 8.95 -3.60 -59.11
C ALA A 426 7.98 -2.79 -59.98
N ASP A 427 6.69 -2.95 -59.71
CA ASP A 427 5.62 -2.12 -60.27
C ASP A 427 5.26 -0.94 -59.36
N THR A 428 5.69 -0.98 -58.09
CA THR A 428 5.37 0.03 -57.07
C THR A 428 6.54 0.16 -56.10
N ILE A 429 6.95 1.39 -55.81
CA ILE A 429 7.98 1.70 -54.83
C ILE A 429 7.37 2.57 -53.74
N ILE A 430 7.53 2.20 -52.47
CA ILE A 430 7.00 2.94 -51.33
C ILE A 430 8.14 3.45 -50.46
N ALA A 431 8.25 4.78 -50.34
CA ALA A 431 9.28 5.46 -49.58
C ALA A 431 8.89 5.57 -48.09
N ALA A 432 9.47 4.74 -47.23
CA ALA A 432 9.24 4.69 -45.78
C ALA A 432 10.52 5.04 -44.99
N ILE A 433 11.19 6.13 -45.39
CA ILE A 433 12.54 6.52 -44.91
C ILE A 433 12.49 7.51 -43.73
N GLY A 434 11.34 8.13 -43.46
CA GLY A 434 11.17 9.09 -42.37
C GLY A 434 9.93 9.94 -42.53
N GLN A 435 9.71 10.81 -41.54
CA GLN A 435 8.61 11.78 -41.50
C GLN A 435 9.16 13.17 -41.20
N GLU A 436 8.51 14.20 -41.74
CA GLU A 436 8.84 15.61 -41.54
C GLU A 436 7.65 16.37 -40.98
N VAL A 437 7.95 17.36 -40.14
CA VAL A 437 6.95 18.31 -39.64
C VAL A 437 6.68 19.33 -40.73
N ASP A 438 5.40 19.58 -41.00
CA ASP A 438 4.94 20.66 -41.87
C ASP A 438 4.02 21.57 -41.06
N CYS A 439 4.50 22.77 -40.76
CA CYS A 439 3.73 23.78 -40.03
C CYS A 439 2.75 24.55 -40.93
N GLY A 440 2.77 24.33 -42.26
CA GLY A 440 1.96 25.08 -43.21
C GLY A 440 2.08 26.60 -42.99
N ASN A 441 0.93 27.25 -42.80
CA ASN A 441 0.83 28.69 -42.55
C ASN A 441 0.88 29.10 -41.06
N ILE A 442 1.17 28.16 -40.15
CA ILE A 442 1.34 28.45 -38.71
C ILE A 442 2.69 29.14 -38.51
N LYS A 443 2.67 30.45 -38.23
CA LYS A 443 3.87 31.28 -38.08
C LYS A 443 4.51 31.12 -36.70
N VAL A 444 5.40 30.13 -36.56
CA VAL A 444 6.21 29.88 -35.35
C VAL A 444 7.69 29.73 -35.70
N GLY A 445 8.56 29.96 -34.71
CA GLY A 445 10.00 29.76 -34.85
C GLY A 445 10.33 28.28 -35.08
N LEU A 446 11.22 28.00 -36.04
CA LEU A 446 11.62 26.65 -36.40
C LEU A 446 13.07 26.37 -35.99
N GLY A 447 13.33 25.15 -35.55
CA GLY A 447 14.66 24.63 -35.27
C GLY A 447 15.41 24.15 -36.53
N LYS A 448 16.66 23.70 -36.33
CA LYS A 448 17.54 23.22 -37.42
C LYS A 448 16.94 22.06 -38.25
N LYS A 449 15.99 21.30 -37.71
CA LYS A 449 15.34 20.16 -38.38
C LYS A 449 13.93 20.49 -38.89
N LYS A 450 13.58 21.77 -39.01
CA LYS A 450 12.23 22.27 -39.39
C LYS A 450 11.10 21.90 -38.41
N ASN A 451 11.43 21.37 -37.24
CA ASN A 451 10.53 21.21 -36.11
C ASN A 451 10.27 22.57 -35.41
N ILE A 452 9.17 22.69 -34.67
CA ILE A 452 8.88 23.89 -33.88
C ILE A 452 9.94 24.05 -32.79
N ALA A 453 10.57 25.23 -32.72
CA ALA A 453 11.53 25.54 -31.69
C ALA A 453 10.81 25.82 -30.36
N ILE A 454 11.18 25.07 -29.32
CA ILE A 454 10.65 25.24 -27.96
C ILE A 454 11.79 25.48 -26.96
N LYS A 455 11.48 26.22 -25.89
CA LYS A 455 12.37 26.31 -24.71
C LYS A 455 12.33 25.00 -23.93
N GLU A 456 13.51 24.51 -23.55
CA GLU A 456 13.64 23.27 -22.78
C GLU A 456 12.98 23.43 -21.41
N GLY A 457 12.21 22.41 -20.99
CA GLY A 457 11.50 22.39 -19.71
C GLY A 457 10.18 23.18 -19.69
N THR A 458 10.06 24.31 -20.39
CA THR A 458 8.81 25.10 -20.40
C THR A 458 7.92 24.85 -21.60
N PHE A 459 8.43 24.23 -22.67
CA PHE A 459 7.68 23.94 -23.91
C PHE A 459 7.12 25.17 -24.64
N GLU A 460 7.44 26.37 -24.18
CA GLU A 460 7.06 27.62 -24.84
C GLU A 460 7.75 27.75 -26.19
N THR A 461 7.00 28.24 -27.16
CA THR A 461 7.54 28.67 -28.46
C THR A 461 8.13 30.08 -28.36
N ASN A 462 8.44 30.69 -29.50
CA ASN A 462 8.81 32.11 -29.57
C ASN A 462 7.62 33.07 -29.34
N LEU A 463 6.38 32.56 -29.26
CA LEU A 463 5.17 33.36 -29.03
C LEU A 463 4.66 33.14 -27.61
N GLU A 464 4.38 34.23 -26.90
CA GLU A 464 3.79 34.19 -25.55
C GLU A 464 2.42 33.51 -25.56
N GLY A 465 2.18 32.64 -24.57
CA GLY A 465 0.96 31.84 -24.43
C GLY A 465 0.84 30.67 -25.41
N VAL A 466 1.86 30.42 -26.24
CA VAL A 466 1.87 29.32 -27.23
C VAL A 466 2.96 28.30 -26.91
N PHE A 467 2.54 27.06 -26.75
CA PHE A 467 3.37 25.92 -26.37
C PHE A 467 3.35 24.87 -27.49
N ALA A 468 4.37 24.02 -27.59
CA ALA A 468 4.39 22.93 -28.57
C ALA A 468 5.02 21.65 -27.98
N GLY A 469 4.62 20.49 -28.51
CA GLY A 469 5.12 19.20 -28.04
C GLY A 469 4.88 18.05 -29.00
N GLY A 470 5.46 16.90 -28.65
CA GLY A 470 5.43 15.69 -29.47
C GLY A 470 6.30 15.79 -30.71
N ASP A 471 5.90 15.10 -31.78
CA ASP A 471 6.69 15.06 -33.02
C ASP A 471 6.84 16.45 -33.66
N ALA A 472 5.88 17.36 -33.43
CA ALA A 472 5.96 18.74 -33.90
C ALA A 472 7.19 19.49 -33.34
N ALA A 473 7.57 19.20 -32.10
CA ALA A 473 8.71 19.82 -31.43
C ALA A 473 10.00 18.99 -31.54
N THR A 474 9.91 17.67 -31.55
CA THR A 474 11.09 16.77 -31.50
C THR A 474 11.46 16.08 -32.81
N GLY A 475 10.59 16.15 -33.81
CA GLY A 475 10.61 15.24 -34.97
C GLY A 475 10.04 13.86 -34.59
N PRO A 476 9.87 12.96 -35.57
CA PRO A 476 9.19 11.69 -35.35
C PRO A 476 9.90 10.82 -34.31
N LYS A 477 9.17 10.47 -33.26
CA LYS A 477 9.58 9.56 -32.18
C LYS A 477 8.53 8.48 -31.96
N ILE A 478 8.71 7.68 -30.91
CA ILE A 478 7.78 6.62 -30.53
C ILE A 478 6.54 7.26 -29.87
N ALA A 479 5.34 6.70 -30.08
CA ALA A 479 4.09 7.35 -29.68
C ALA A 479 4.01 7.71 -28.17
N ILE A 480 4.63 6.90 -27.30
CA ILE A 480 4.67 7.17 -25.86
C ILE A 480 5.52 8.40 -25.49
N GLU A 481 6.50 8.78 -26.32
CA GLU A 481 7.26 10.03 -26.16
C GLU A 481 6.37 11.25 -26.44
N ALA A 482 5.54 11.16 -27.49
CA ALA A 482 4.58 12.21 -27.82
C ALA A 482 3.54 12.40 -26.71
N VAL A 483 3.01 11.30 -26.18
CA VAL A 483 2.14 11.33 -24.98
C VAL A 483 2.86 11.99 -23.80
N ALA A 484 4.09 11.58 -23.50
CA ALA A 484 4.86 12.13 -22.39
C ALA A 484 5.03 13.66 -22.51
N GLN A 485 5.38 14.16 -23.69
CA GLN A 485 5.52 15.61 -23.91
C GLN A 485 4.20 16.35 -23.81
N GLY A 486 3.10 15.79 -24.33
CA GLY A 486 1.77 16.38 -24.19
C GLY A 486 1.39 16.59 -22.72
N GLY A 487 1.58 15.57 -21.88
CA GLY A 487 1.31 15.68 -20.45
C GLY A 487 2.26 16.62 -19.69
N ARG A 488 3.55 16.65 -20.06
CA ARG A 488 4.51 17.61 -19.46
C ARG A 488 4.16 19.05 -19.82
N ALA A 489 3.81 19.31 -21.09
CA ALA A 489 3.42 20.63 -21.55
C ALA A 489 2.11 21.09 -20.89
N ALA A 490 1.11 20.21 -20.76
CA ALA A 490 -0.13 20.52 -20.03
C ALA A 490 0.13 21.01 -18.60
N ARG A 491 1.02 20.33 -17.87
CA ARG A 491 1.39 20.73 -16.51
C ARG A 491 2.04 22.13 -16.46
N VAL A 492 2.89 22.47 -17.43
CA VAL A 492 3.50 23.81 -17.51
C VAL A 492 2.46 24.87 -17.90
N ILE A 493 1.53 24.54 -18.81
CA ILE A 493 0.42 25.41 -19.18
C ILE A 493 -0.44 25.71 -17.95
N THR A 494 -0.78 24.70 -17.14
CA THR A 494 -1.56 24.89 -15.91
C THR A 494 -0.88 25.85 -14.93
N THR A 495 0.43 25.72 -14.71
CA THR A 495 1.14 26.69 -13.85
C THR A 495 1.17 28.08 -14.47
N TYR A 496 1.39 28.17 -15.79
CA TYR A 496 1.40 29.44 -16.52
C TYR A 496 0.06 30.18 -16.38
N LEU A 497 -1.05 29.45 -16.51
CA LEU A 497 -2.41 29.99 -16.34
C LEU A 497 -2.71 30.42 -14.89
N ALA A 498 -2.01 29.85 -13.91
CA ALA A 498 -2.04 30.27 -12.52
C ALA A 498 -1.11 31.47 -12.21
N GLY A 499 -0.35 31.94 -13.20
CA GLY A 499 0.56 33.10 -13.07
C GLY A 499 2.02 32.74 -12.79
N GLU A 500 2.39 31.46 -12.82
CA GLU A 500 3.76 31.00 -12.53
C GLU A 500 4.33 30.14 -13.67
N MET A 501 5.58 30.34 -14.06
CA MET A 501 6.23 29.49 -15.06
C MET A 501 7.16 28.50 -14.36
N ILE A 502 6.68 27.29 -14.09
CA ILE A 502 7.46 26.23 -13.45
C ILE A 502 7.93 25.24 -14.53
N PRO A 503 9.23 25.21 -14.89
CA PRO A 503 9.74 24.28 -15.89
C PRO A 503 9.64 22.83 -15.41
N TYR A 504 9.35 21.92 -16.34
CA TYR A 504 9.51 20.50 -16.09
C TYR A 504 10.99 20.14 -15.94
N LYS A 505 11.34 19.49 -14.83
CA LYS A 505 12.67 18.93 -14.57
C LYS A 505 12.55 17.44 -14.21
N ASN A 506 13.54 16.65 -14.61
CA ASN A 506 13.68 15.28 -14.12
C ASN A 506 14.21 15.29 -12.69
N ILE A 507 13.69 14.41 -11.84
CA ILE A 507 14.11 14.31 -10.45
C ILE A 507 15.42 13.50 -10.39
N PRO A 508 16.52 14.04 -9.82
CA PRO A 508 17.78 13.33 -9.68
C PRO A 508 17.66 12.32 -8.54
N LEU A 509 17.25 11.09 -8.85
CA LEU A 509 17.11 10.01 -7.86
C LEU A 509 18.35 9.10 -7.86
N VAL A 510 18.54 8.35 -6.78
CA VAL A 510 19.62 7.37 -6.65
C VAL A 510 19.25 6.06 -7.32
N TYR A 511 20.23 5.49 -8.04
CA TYR A 511 20.14 4.20 -8.71
C TYR A 511 21.46 3.46 -8.61
N THR A 512 21.37 2.14 -8.61
CA THR A 512 22.53 1.25 -8.57
C THR A 512 22.54 0.31 -9.76
N GLU A 513 23.75 0.09 -10.29
CA GLU A 513 23.99 -0.92 -11.30
C GLU A 513 23.99 -2.32 -10.66
N VAL A 514 23.38 -3.28 -11.36
CA VAL A 514 23.24 -4.66 -10.90
C VAL A 514 23.74 -5.61 -11.97
N THR A 515 24.14 -6.80 -11.55
CA THR A 515 24.71 -7.86 -12.39
C THR A 515 23.85 -9.12 -12.34
N LYS A 516 24.19 -10.12 -13.16
CA LYS A 516 23.52 -11.44 -13.10
C LYS A 516 23.74 -12.18 -11.77
N GLU A 517 24.88 -11.95 -11.13
CA GLU A 517 25.23 -12.60 -9.85
C GLU A 517 24.28 -12.19 -8.72
N ASP A 518 23.78 -10.95 -8.76
CA ASP A 518 22.82 -10.41 -7.79
C ASP A 518 21.48 -11.15 -7.77
N PHE A 519 21.16 -11.91 -8.83
CA PHE A 519 19.88 -12.62 -8.98
C PHE A 519 20.03 -14.13 -9.12
N LYS A 520 21.17 -14.71 -8.73
CA LYS A 520 21.42 -16.16 -8.87
C LYS A 520 20.45 -17.05 -8.09
N ASP A 521 19.92 -16.54 -6.98
CA ASP A 521 19.00 -17.27 -6.10
C ASP A 521 17.52 -17.11 -6.53
N GLU A 522 17.26 -16.29 -7.56
CA GLU A 522 15.93 -16.08 -8.10
C GLU A 522 15.45 -17.26 -8.95
N LYS A 523 14.17 -17.59 -8.80
CA LYS A 523 13.57 -18.69 -9.56
C LYS A 523 13.34 -18.30 -11.03
N VAL A 524 13.73 -19.20 -11.92
CA VAL A 524 13.41 -19.14 -13.36
C VAL A 524 11.96 -19.58 -13.58
N ILE A 525 11.15 -18.72 -14.20
CA ILE A 525 9.73 -18.88 -14.51
C ILE A 525 9.50 -18.44 -15.98
N PRO A 526 9.06 -19.34 -16.88
CA PRO A 526 8.85 -19.01 -18.29
C PRO A 526 7.90 -17.83 -18.51
N ARG A 527 8.28 -16.92 -19.42
CA ARG A 527 7.47 -15.78 -19.86
C ARG A 527 6.17 -16.26 -20.50
N VAL A 528 5.05 -15.56 -20.25
CA VAL A 528 3.84 -15.74 -21.07
C VAL A 528 4.16 -15.30 -22.50
N PRO A 529 4.06 -16.19 -23.51
CA PRO A 529 4.45 -15.84 -24.88
C PRO A 529 3.51 -14.76 -25.45
N HIS A 530 4.09 -13.85 -26.23
CA HIS A 530 3.32 -12.90 -27.04
C HIS A 530 2.62 -13.67 -28.16
N ARG A 531 1.34 -14.00 -27.95
CA ARG A 531 0.55 -14.75 -28.93
C ARG A 531 0.19 -13.85 -30.09
N THR A 532 0.36 -14.36 -31.31
CA THR A 532 -0.12 -13.71 -32.53
C THR A 532 -0.96 -14.70 -33.30
N VAL A 533 -1.89 -14.20 -34.12
CA VAL A 533 -2.63 -15.05 -35.06
C VAL A 533 -1.66 -15.64 -36.09
N GLU A 534 -1.91 -16.89 -36.51
CA GLU A 534 -1.07 -17.63 -37.46
C GLU A 534 -0.82 -16.82 -38.76
N PRO A 535 0.42 -16.82 -39.31
CA PRO A 535 0.81 -16.05 -40.50
C PRO A 535 -0.13 -16.27 -41.69
N GLU A 536 -0.52 -17.51 -41.94
CA GLU A 536 -1.42 -17.91 -43.03
C GLU A 536 -2.81 -17.29 -42.92
N ILE A 537 -3.28 -16.99 -41.71
CA ILE A 537 -4.56 -16.33 -41.48
C ILE A 537 -4.39 -14.81 -41.56
N ARG A 538 -3.40 -14.26 -40.84
CA ARG A 538 -3.26 -12.80 -40.69
C ARG A 538 -2.84 -12.08 -41.98
N LYS A 539 -2.20 -12.76 -42.94
CA LYS A 539 -1.76 -12.15 -44.21
C LYS A 539 -2.90 -11.79 -45.18
N HIS A 540 -4.11 -12.31 -44.95
CA HIS A 540 -5.25 -12.15 -45.87
C HIS A 540 -6.38 -11.26 -45.35
N ASN A 541 -6.21 -10.61 -44.20
CA ASN A 541 -7.22 -9.71 -43.65
C ASN A 541 -6.60 -8.65 -42.74
N PHE A 542 -7.44 -7.71 -42.31
CA PHE A 542 -7.08 -6.62 -41.40
C PHE A 542 -7.61 -6.84 -39.97
N GLN A 543 -7.97 -8.07 -39.59
CA GLN A 543 -8.41 -8.37 -38.22
C GLN A 543 -7.25 -8.18 -37.22
N PRO A 544 -7.54 -7.83 -35.95
CA PRO A 544 -6.52 -7.68 -34.93
C PRO A 544 -5.69 -8.96 -34.77
N ILE A 545 -4.36 -8.84 -34.84
CA ILE A 545 -3.46 -10.00 -34.78
C ILE A 545 -2.97 -10.34 -33.37
N LEU A 546 -3.19 -9.44 -32.41
CA LEU A 546 -2.71 -9.55 -31.02
C LEU A 546 -3.88 -9.76 -30.06
N PRO A 547 -4.16 -10.99 -29.63
CA PRO A 547 -5.12 -11.24 -28.57
C PRO A 547 -4.61 -10.71 -27.21
N THR A 548 -5.52 -10.17 -26.41
CA THR A 548 -5.26 -9.77 -25.03
C THR A 548 -4.99 -11.00 -24.16
N MET A 549 -4.11 -10.86 -23.16
CA MET A 549 -3.87 -11.93 -22.16
C MET A 549 -5.17 -12.30 -21.45
N THR A 550 -5.29 -13.57 -21.07
CA THR A 550 -6.29 -14.02 -20.09
C THR A 550 -5.94 -13.48 -18.69
N GLU A 551 -6.92 -13.48 -17.78
CA GLU A 551 -6.68 -13.06 -16.39
C GLU A 551 -5.56 -13.89 -15.74
N GLU A 552 -5.61 -15.21 -15.90
CA GLU A 552 -4.63 -16.13 -15.33
C GLU A 552 -3.22 -15.87 -15.85
N GLU A 553 -3.10 -15.59 -17.14
CA GLU A 553 -1.82 -15.23 -17.76
C GLU A 553 -1.30 -13.89 -17.28
N ALA A 554 -2.14 -12.86 -17.24
CA ALA A 554 -1.75 -11.52 -16.81
C ALA A 554 -1.30 -11.52 -15.34
N VAL A 555 -2.02 -12.23 -14.47
CA VAL A 555 -1.64 -12.42 -13.06
C VAL A 555 -0.33 -13.20 -12.96
N ARG A 556 -0.20 -14.34 -13.67
CA ARG A 556 1.03 -15.15 -13.67
C ARG A 556 2.25 -14.35 -14.14
N GLU A 557 2.09 -13.56 -15.20
CA GLU A 557 3.16 -12.73 -15.74
C GLU A 557 3.52 -11.60 -14.78
N GLY A 558 2.53 -10.95 -14.15
CA GLY A 558 2.76 -9.93 -13.14
C GLY A 558 3.50 -10.46 -11.91
N GLN A 559 3.23 -11.70 -11.51
CA GLN A 559 3.92 -12.35 -10.38
C GLN A 559 5.42 -12.57 -10.62
N ARG A 560 5.90 -12.54 -11.88
CA ARG A 560 7.34 -12.60 -12.22
C ARG A 560 8.10 -11.31 -11.91
N CYS A 561 7.41 -10.20 -11.63
CA CYS A 561 8.04 -8.93 -11.26
C CYS A 561 8.91 -9.08 -10.00
N LEU A 562 10.15 -8.58 -10.06
CA LEU A 562 11.13 -8.64 -8.95
C LEU A 562 10.99 -7.51 -7.93
N GLU A 563 10.06 -6.57 -8.11
CA GLU A 563 9.81 -5.48 -7.15
C GLU A 563 11.07 -4.63 -6.85
N CYS A 564 11.91 -4.43 -7.87
CA CYS A 564 13.25 -3.87 -7.75
C CYS A 564 13.34 -2.39 -7.33
N GLY A 565 12.27 -1.60 -7.49
CA GLY A 565 12.17 -0.21 -7.01
C GLY A 565 11.82 -0.12 -5.53
N CYS A 566 12.04 1.05 -4.91
CA CYS A 566 11.72 1.24 -3.50
C CYS A 566 10.21 1.16 -3.23
N LYS A 567 9.82 0.28 -2.30
CA LYS A 567 8.43 0.10 -1.84
C LYS A 567 7.91 1.31 -1.05
N ASP A 568 8.81 2.10 -0.47
CA ASP A 568 8.51 3.28 0.37
C ASP A 568 8.55 4.61 -0.39
N TYR A 569 8.60 4.59 -1.73
CA TYR A 569 8.87 5.79 -2.54
C TYR A 569 7.94 6.99 -2.24
N PHE A 570 6.67 6.73 -1.95
CA PHE A 570 5.66 7.78 -1.71
C PHE A 570 5.72 8.39 -0.30
N GLU A 571 6.32 7.69 0.68
CA GLU A 571 6.46 8.13 2.08
C GLU A 571 7.91 8.50 2.43
N CYS A 572 8.85 8.29 1.51
CA CYS A 572 10.28 8.52 1.71
C CYS A 572 10.61 10.01 1.81
N GLN A 573 10.88 10.47 3.03
CA GLN A 573 11.23 11.85 3.33
C GLN A 573 12.53 12.30 2.64
N LEU A 574 13.49 11.39 2.42
CA LEU A 574 14.73 11.71 1.70
C LEU A 574 14.43 12.09 0.24
N VAL A 575 13.54 11.36 -0.43
CA VAL A 575 13.14 11.65 -1.81
C VAL A 575 12.48 13.03 -1.89
N ASP A 576 11.66 13.40 -0.91
CA ASP A 576 11.02 14.71 -0.86
C ASP A 576 12.02 15.85 -0.63
N TYR A 577 13.02 15.63 0.23
CA TYR A 577 14.09 16.61 0.42
C TYR A 577 15.02 16.73 -0.78
N ILE A 578 15.31 15.63 -1.49
CA ILE A 578 16.06 15.67 -2.76
C ILE A 578 15.33 16.54 -3.78
N LYS A 579 14.00 16.37 -3.92
CA LYS A 579 13.17 17.20 -4.81
C LYS A 579 13.17 18.66 -4.39
N LYS A 580 12.91 18.93 -3.10
CA LYS A 580 12.75 20.28 -2.55
C LYS A 580 14.02 21.12 -2.67
N TYR A 581 15.18 20.50 -2.52
CA TYR A 581 16.48 21.17 -2.48
C TYR A 581 17.33 20.98 -3.74
N GLU A 582 16.80 20.31 -4.76
CA GLU A 582 17.49 20.02 -6.03
C GLU A 582 18.88 19.39 -5.84
N VAL A 583 18.97 18.42 -4.93
CA VAL A 583 20.24 17.77 -4.55
C VAL A 583 20.83 16.99 -5.75
N ASP A 584 22.10 17.21 -6.06
CA ASP A 584 22.82 16.44 -7.07
C ASP A 584 23.25 15.08 -6.52
N THR A 585 22.43 14.07 -6.78
CA THR A 585 22.66 12.69 -6.32
C THR A 585 23.78 11.96 -7.06
N LYS A 586 24.26 12.47 -8.20
CA LYS A 586 25.35 11.85 -8.99
C LYS A 586 26.71 12.32 -8.52
N LYS A 587 26.87 13.61 -8.26
CA LYS A 587 28.16 14.20 -7.86
C LYS A 587 28.70 13.65 -6.54
N TYR A 588 27.81 13.31 -5.61
CA TYR A 588 28.17 12.90 -4.25
C TYR A 588 27.86 11.42 -3.96
N HIS A 589 27.69 10.61 -5.01
CA HIS A 589 27.48 9.16 -4.86
C HIS A 589 28.75 8.52 -4.24
N ALA A 590 28.66 8.01 -3.01
CA ALA A 590 29.80 7.31 -2.43
C ALA A 590 29.97 5.96 -3.10
N ILE A 591 31.22 5.55 -3.29
CA ILE A 591 31.56 4.18 -3.67
C ILE A 591 31.45 3.33 -2.39
N ASN A 592 30.22 2.95 -2.04
CA ASN A 592 29.94 2.03 -0.95
C ASN A 592 29.74 0.62 -1.50
N GLU A 593 30.31 -0.38 -0.83
CA GLU A 593 30.01 -1.78 -1.15
C GLU A 593 28.54 -2.08 -0.85
N ARG A 594 27.89 -2.81 -1.77
CA ARG A 594 26.53 -3.30 -1.56
C ARG A 594 26.52 -4.33 -0.44
N ARG A 595 25.60 -4.16 0.49
CA ARG A 595 25.44 -5.01 1.67
C ARG A 595 24.04 -5.61 1.76
N PHE A 596 23.11 -5.21 0.90
CA PHE A 596 21.78 -5.80 0.90
C PHE A 596 21.81 -7.28 0.53
N LYS A 597 21.33 -8.09 1.48
CA LYS A 597 20.93 -9.47 1.28
C LYS A 597 19.62 -9.66 2.01
N GLU A 598 18.65 -10.29 1.33
CA GLU A 598 17.37 -10.57 1.97
C GLU A 598 17.56 -11.50 3.18
N THR A 599 16.89 -11.16 4.28
CA THR A 599 16.99 -11.92 5.53
C THR A 599 15.89 -12.99 5.59
N ASP A 600 15.96 -13.90 6.56
CA ASP A 600 14.93 -14.94 6.74
C ASP A 600 13.87 -14.56 7.78
N HIS A 601 13.87 -13.32 8.27
CA HIS A 601 12.83 -12.83 9.17
C HIS A 601 11.47 -12.85 8.47
N PRO A 602 10.41 -13.39 9.10
CA PRO A 602 9.13 -13.63 8.42
C PRO A 602 8.36 -12.36 8.05
N PHE A 603 8.53 -11.28 8.82
CA PHE A 603 7.72 -10.05 8.68
C PHE A 603 8.49 -8.77 8.34
N ILE A 604 9.82 -8.80 8.41
CA ILE A 604 10.65 -7.60 8.34
C ILE A 604 11.74 -7.84 7.30
N SER A 605 11.80 -6.96 6.30
CA SER A 605 12.88 -6.89 5.32
C SER A 605 13.80 -5.73 5.68
N GLN A 606 15.11 -5.97 5.67
CA GLN A 606 16.12 -4.94 5.91
C GLN A 606 16.95 -4.70 4.66
N ASN A 607 16.88 -3.49 4.11
CA ASN A 607 17.74 -3.04 3.03
C ASN A 607 18.66 -1.91 3.50
N VAL A 608 19.84 -2.30 4.00
CA VAL A 608 20.85 -1.37 4.51
C VAL A 608 21.41 -0.44 3.44
N ASP A 609 21.37 -0.83 2.16
CA ASP A 609 21.82 0.01 1.04
C ASP A 609 20.96 1.28 0.88
N LYS A 610 19.75 1.29 1.46
CA LYS A 610 18.87 2.47 1.51
C LYS A 610 19.05 3.33 2.76
N CYS A 611 19.86 2.90 3.73
CA CYS A 611 20.00 3.58 5.01
C CYS A 611 20.75 4.92 4.86
N VAL A 612 20.30 5.93 5.61
CA VAL A 612 20.99 7.23 5.74
C VAL A 612 21.60 7.43 7.14
N LEU A 613 21.73 6.33 7.91
CA LEU A 613 22.31 6.31 9.26
C LEU A 613 21.67 7.31 10.24
N CYS A 614 20.36 7.56 10.13
CA CYS A 614 19.67 8.50 11.01
C CYS A 614 19.55 8.04 12.47
N GLY A 615 19.75 6.75 12.73
CA GLY A 615 19.72 6.14 14.07
C GLY A 615 18.33 5.93 14.66
N LEU A 616 17.24 6.32 13.97
CA LEU A 616 15.87 6.17 14.51
C LEU A 616 15.53 4.73 14.85
N CYS A 617 15.79 3.77 13.95
CA CYS A 617 15.48 2.36 14.20
C CYS A 617 16.24 1.78 15.42
N VAL A 618 17.52 2.11 15.57
CA VAL A 618 18.35 1.67 16.71
C VAL A 618 17.80 2.22 18.02
N ARG A 619 17.57 3.53 18.07
CA ARG A 619 17.09 4.23 19.27
C ARG A 619 15.67 3.88 19.63
N ALA A 620 14.77 3.76 18.64
CA ALA A 620 13.41 3.29 18.86
C ALA A 620 13.37 1.85 19.40
N CYS A 621 14.28 0.99 18.97
CA CYS A 621 14.40 -0.37 19.50
C CYS A 621 14.89 -0.40 20.96
N ASP A 622 15.73 0.55 21.36
CA ASP A 622 16.34 0.63 22.69
C ASP A 622 15.52 1.48 23.67
N GLU A 623 15.29 2.75 23.37
CA GLU A 623 14.65 3.77 24.22
C GLU A 623 13.13 3.54 24.35
N VAL A 624 12.44 3.15 23.26
CA VAL A 624 10.97 2.98 23.27
C VAL A 624 10.56 1.53 23.56
N VAL A 625 11.15 0.58 22.85
CA VAL A 625 10.78 -0.84 22.97
C VAL A 625 11.53 -1.54 24.11
N GLY A 626 12.77 -1.16 24.38
CA GLY A 626 13.64 -1.84 25.36
C GLY A 626 14.14 -3.21 24.90
N ALA A 627 14.14 -3.48 23.60
CA ALA A 627 14.66 -4.73 23.05
C ALA A 627 16.17 -4.64 22.79
N SER A 628 16.68 -3.46 22.38
CA SER A 628 18.10 -3.26 22.07
C SER A 628 18.64 -4.27 21.03
N ALA A 629 17.78 -4.68 20.09
CA ALA A 629 18.09 -5.72 19.10
C ALA A 629 18.95 -5.22 17.92
N LEU A 630 19.07 -3.90 17.78
CA LEU A 630 19.73 -3.23 16.65
C LEU A 630 20.88 -2.36 17.16
N GLY A 631 21.93 -2.19 16.35
CA GLY A 631 23.05 -1.32 16.65
C GLY A 631 23.79 -0.83 15.40
N PHE A 632 24.72 0.09 15.59
CA PHE A 632 25.68 0.49 14.56
C PHE A 632 26.91 -0.40 14.60
N VAL A 633 27.38 -0.81 13.42
CA VAL A 633 28.57 -1.62 13.22
C VAL A 633 29.60 -0.82 12.43
N GLU A 634 30.88 -1.08 12.66
CA GLU A 634 32.02 -0.37 12.06
C GLU A 634 32.09 1.13 12.41
N ARG A 635 32.92 1.90 11.68
CA ARG A 635 33.13 3.34 11.90
C ARG A 635 33.40 4.07 10.58
N GLY A 636 33.09 5.37 10.54
CA GLY A 636 33.30 6.21 9.35
C GLY A 636 32.37 5.81 8.20
N ASN A 637 32.87 5.85 6.96
CA ASN A 637 32.06 5.54 5.77
C ASN A 637 31.59 4.08 5.69
N ALA A 638 32.20 3.18 6.45
CA ALA A 638 31.83 1.77 6.46
C ALA A 638 30.71 1.46 7.48
N THR A 639 30.23 2.48 8.22
CA THR A 639 29.20 2.32 9.25
C THR A 639 27.88 1.86 8.65
N PHE A 640 27.26 0.84 9.24
CA PHE A 640 25.91 0.39 8.88
C PHE A 640 25.11 -0.06 10.09
N VAL A 641 23.79 -0.14 9.94
CA VAL A 641 22.90 -0.66 10.98
C VAL A 641 22.75 -2.16 10.81
N ALA A 642 22.95 -2.92 11.88
CA ALA A 642 22.78 -4.37 11.88
C ALA A 642 22.10 -4.86 13.17
N PRO A 643 21.53 -6.07 13.17
CA PRO A 643 21.14 -6.73 14.40
C PRO A 643 22.34 -6.98 15.33
N ALA A 644 22.06 -7.15 16.62
CA ALA A 644 23.09 -7.41 17.64
C ALA A 644 24.01 -8.58 17.24
N PHE A 645 25.33 -8.37 17.39
CA PHE A 645 26.37 -9.31 16.98
C PHE A 645 26.33 -9.74 15.50
N GLN A 646 25.66 -8.96 14.63
CA GLN A 646 25.42 -9.30 13.22
C GLN A 646 24.73 -10.65 13.01
N GLN A 647 23.94 -11.09 13.99
CA GLN A 647 23.12 -12.29 13.87
C GLN A 647 21.87 -11.99 13.02
N GLU A 648 21.14 -13.05 12.65
CA GLU A 648 19.79 -12.88 12.08
C GLU A 648 18.88 -12.19 13.09
N LEU A 649 18.02 -11.27 12.61
CA LEU A 649 17.17 -10.47 13.50
C LEU A 649 16.28 -11.33 14.41
N LYS A 650 15.79 -12.49 13.92
CA LYS A 650 14.98 -13.44 14.69
C LYS A 650 15.72 -14.13 15.84
N MET A 651 17.06 -14.12 15.81
CA MET A 651 17.92 -14.71 16.84
C MET A 651 18.29 -13.70 17.94
N THR A 652 17.92 -12.44 17.75
CA THR A 652 18.17 -11.37 18.73
C THR A 652 16.99 -11.21 19.71
N SER A 653 17.06 -10.21 20.58
CA SER A 653 15.96 -9.77 21.46
C SER A 653 14.77 -9.12 20.71
N CYS A 654 14.77 -9.12 19.38
CA CYS A 654 13.68 -8.59 18.58
C CYS A 654 12.34 -9.28 18.90
N ILE A 655 11.32 -8.49 19.24
CA ILE A 655 9.96 -8.98 19.51
C ILE A 655 9.01 -8.78 18.32
N SER A 656 9.54 -8.49 17.13
CA SER A 656 8.75 -8.22 15.92
C SER A 656 7.67 -7.15 16.11
N CYS A 657 7.98 -6.03 16.79
CA CYS A 657 7.01 -4.93 16.93
C CYS A 657 6.84 -4.11 15.64
N GLY A 658 7.80 -4.19 14.70
CA GLY A 658 7.80 -3.41 13.46
C GLY A 658 8.05 -1.92 13.66
N HIS A 659 8.40 -1.48 14.87
CA HIS A 659 8.61 -0.05 15.13
C HIS A 659 9.80 0.53 14.35
N CYS A 660 10.81 -0.28 14.03
CA CYS A 660 11.91 0.10 13.14
C CYS A 660 11.43 0.48 11.72
N ILE A 661 10.32 -0.11 11.24
CA ILE A 661 9.67 0.22 9.98
C ILE A 661 8.94 1.57 10.12
N ASP A 662 8.10 1.72 11.14
CA ASP A 662 7.29 2.94 11.36
C ASP A 662 8.15 4.22 11.47
N VAL A 663 9.34 4.12 12.06
CA VAL A 663 10.26 5.26 12.23
C VAL A 663 11.27 5.41 11.10
N CYS A 664 11.36 4.48 10.15
CA CYS A 664 12.31 4.57 9.06
C CYS A 664 11.89 5.66 8.06
N PRO A 665 12.73 6.65 7.74
CA PRO A 665 12.35 7.73 6.85
C PRO A 665 12.74 7.50 5.37
N VAL A 666 13.34 6.35 5.05
CA VAL A 666 13.99 6.09 3.75
C VAL A 666 13.76 4.68 3.16
N GLY A 667 12.82 3.92 3.72
CA GLY A 667 12.52 2.55 3.24
C GLY A 667 13.67 1.54 3.39
N ALA A 668 14.56 1.74 4.37
CA ALA A 668 15.60 0.76 4.73
C ALA A 668 15.06 -0.40 5.57
N TRP A 669 13.94 -0.18 6.26
CA TRP A 669 13.16 -1.20 6.96
C TRP A 669 11.79 -1.24 6.33
N LEU A 670 11.36 -2.42 5.89
CA LEU A 670 10.10 -2.60 5.17
C LEU A 670 9.34 -3.78 5.78
N ASP A 671 8.01 -3.72 5.71
CA ASP A 671 7.17 -4.90 5.86
C ASP A 671 7.60 -5.97 4.84
N ARG A 672 7.46 -7.24 5.24
CA ARG A 672 7.61 -8.39 4.35
C ARG A 672 6.33 -9.20 4.36
N ARG A 673 5.78 -9.46 3.18
CA ARG A 673 4.53 -10.19 2.96
C ARG A 673 4.69 -11.22 1.87
N ASN A 674 4.12 -12.40 2.11
CA ASN A 674 4.16 -13.51 1.16
C ASN A 674 2.83 -13.73 0.43
N ASN A 675 1.75 -13.07 0.86
CA ASN A 675 0.40 -13.26 0.31
C ASN A 675 0.02 -12.25 -0.80
N MET A 676 0.85 -11.24 -1.04
CA MET A 676 0.61 -10.21 -2.05
C MET A 676 1.92 -9.58 -2.52
N LYS A 677 1.92 -9.03 -3.73
CA LYS A 677 3.03 -8.21 -4.23
C LYS A 677 3.09 -6.89 -3.47
N GLU A 678 4.28 -6.56 -3.01
CA GLU A 678 4.65 -5.38 -2.25
C GLU A 678 5.18 -4.33 -3.22
N ILE A 679 4.29 -3.44 -3.62
CA ILE A 679 4.56 -2.40 -4.61
C ILE A 679 4.44 -1.01 -3.99
N PRO A 680 5.19 -0.02 -4.50
CA PRO A 680 5.00 1.36 -4.09
C PRO A 680 3.60 1.81 -4.51
N LEU A 681 2.79 2.19 -3.54
CA LEU A 681 1.47 2.76 -3.76
C LEU A 681 1.30 3.98 -2.86
N ASN A 682 0.62 4.99 -3.36
CA ASN A 682 0.03 6.00 -2.51
C ASN A 682 -1.25 5.41 -1.88
N LEU A 683 -1.16 5.06 -0.59
CA LEU A 683 -2.20 4.35 0.15
C LEU A 683 -3.09 5.33 0.93
N GLU A 684 -4.37 5.00 1.04
CA GLU A 684 -5.29 5.68 1.95
C GLU A 684 -5.02 5.24 3.38
N LYS A 685 -5.12 6.16 4.34
CA LYS A 685 -4.81 5.92 5.75
C LYS A 685 -6.07 6.06 6.59
N THR A 686 -6.51 4.97 7.21
CA THR A 686 -7.69 4.96 8.09
C THR A 686 -7.31 4.58 9.51
N LYS A 687 -7.52 5.52 10.42
CA LYS A 687 -7.29 5.37 11.86
C LYS A 687 -8.43 4.56 12.50
N SER A 688 -8.09 3.45 13.15
CA SER A 688 -9.01 2.49 13.77
C SER A 688 -8.31 1.78 14.94
N VAL A 689 -8.72 0.56 15.28
CA VAL A 689 -8.24 -0.18 16.46
C VAL A 689 -7.71 -1.57 16.10
N CYS A 690 -6.69 -2.00 16.83
CA CYS A 690 -6.14 -3.36 16.82
C CYS A 690 -7.14 -4.37 17.41
N SER A 691 -7.44 -5.47 16.72
CA SER A 691 -8.44 -6.47 17.16
C SER A 691 -7.93 -7.57 18.08
N TYR A 692 -6.71 -7.46 18.63
CA TYR A 692 -6.06 -8.57 19.35
C TYR A 692 -6.26 -8.51 20.87
N CYS A 693 -5.31 -7.93 21.61
CA CYS A 693 -5.33 -7.89 23.07
C CYS A 693 -6.18 -6.73 23.61
N SER A 694 -6.48 -6.77 24.91
CA SER A 694 -7.37 -5.82 25.59
C SER A 694 -6.84 -4.40 25.76
N VAL A 695 -5.59 -4.13 25.39
CA VAL A 695 -5.03 -2.77 25.41
C VAL A 695 -5.79 -1.85 24.45
N GLY A 696 -6.29 -2.40 23.33
CA GLY A 696 -7.00 -1.60 22.32
C GLY A 696 -6.10 -0.60 21.62
N CYS A 697 -4.87 -1.00 21.25
CA CYS A 697 -3.95 -0.11 20.54
C CYS A 697 -4.61 0.50 19.31
N GLU A 698 -4.43 1.80 19.15
CA GLU A 698 -4.79 2.51 17.93
C GLU A 698 -3.91 2.03 16.77
N ILE A 699 -4.51 1.81 15.60
CA ILE A 699 -3.83 1.35 14.39
C ILE A 699 -4.30 2.20 13.22
N VAL A 700 -3.37 2.59 12.36
CA VAL A 700 -3.68 3.16 11.05
C VAL A 700 -3.58 2.03 10.03
N TYR A 701 -4.71 1.63 9.43
CA TYR A 701 -4.73 0.73 8.28
C TYR A 701 -4.39 1.53 7.03
N GLU A 702 -3.38 1.09 6.28
CA GLU A 702 -3.02 1.68 5.00
C GLU A 702 -3.50 0.75 3.88
N HIS A 703 -4.40 1.24 3.04
CA HIS A 703 -5.17 0.41 2.13
C HIS A 703 -5.43 1.11 0.80
N LYS A 704 -5.82 0.32 -0.21
CA LYS A 704 -6.25 0.80 -1.52
C LYS A 704 -7.18 -0.23 -2.16
N ASP A 705 -8.34 0.22 -2.64
CA ASP A 705 -9.37 -0.60 -3.32
C ASP A 705 -9.68 -1.91 -2.59
N ASN A 706 -10.17 -1.77 -1.36
CA ASN A 706 -10.57 -2.87 -0.48
C ASN A 706 -9.48 -3.89 -0.13
N LYS A 707 -8.20 -3.57 -0.34
CA LYS A 707 -7.06 -4.36 0.15
C LYS A 707 -6.25 -3.57 1.18
N VAL A 708 -5.98 -4.21 2.32
CA VAL A 708 -5.15 -3.63 3.38
C VAL A 708 -3.68 -4.02 3.15
N TYR A 709 -2.84 -3.04 2.86
CA TYR A 709 -1.43 -3.23 2.53
C TYR A 709 -0.52 -3.12 3.73
N LEU A 710 -0.80 -2.23 4.69
CA LEU A 710 0.02 -2.02 5.87
C LEU A 710 -0.86 -1.71 7.07
N ALA A 711 -0.31 -1.89 8.26
CA ALA A 711 -0.85 -1.36 9.50
C ALA A 711 0.29 -0.61 10.19
N SER A 712 0.02 0.55 10.78
CA SER A 712 1.03 1.39 11.42
C SER A 712 0.55 1.88 12.78
N SER A 713 1.50 2.10 13.68
CA SER A 713 1.26 2.72 14.99
C SER A 713 2.22 3.90 15.22
N LYS A 714 2.73 4.48 14.14
CA LYS A 714 3.77 5.52 14.16
C LYS A 714 3.42 6.69 15.08
N GLU A 715 2.17 7.14 15.08
CA GLU A 715 1.70 8.31 15.83
C GLU A 715 1.46 8.02 17.33
N ASN A 716 1.32 6.75 17.69
CA ASN A 716 1.00 6.34 19.05
C ASN A 716 2.14 6.70 20.01
N GLU A 717 1.80 7.12 21.22
CA GLU A 717 2.76 7.28 22.30
C GLU A 717 3.53 5.98 22.55
N ILE A 718 2.80 4.86 22.60
CA ILE A 718 3.36 3.52 22.75
C ILE A 718 3.00 2.70 21.50
N PRO A 719 3.99 2.14 20.79
CA PRO A 719 3.75 1.37 19.59
C PRO A 719 2.85 0.15 19.83
N ALA A 720 2.16 -0.28 18.77
CA ALA A 720 1.48 -1.57 18.75
C ALA A 720 2.50 -2.72 18.70
N CYS A 721 2.10 -3.90 19.16
CA CYS A 721 2.92 -5.10 19.05
C CYS A 721 2.85 -5.73 17.64
N GLY A 722 3.65 -6.77 17.41
CA GLY A 722 3.68 -7.49 16.13
C GLY A 722 2.35 -8.07 15.68
N LYS A 723 1.44 -8.43 16.61
CA LYS A 723 0.08 -8.86 16.25
C LYS A 723 -0.69 -7.74 15.56
N GLY A 724 -0.64 -6.52 16.10
CA GLY A 724 -1.31 -5.36 15.51
C GLY A 724 -0.67 -4.90 14.20
N LYS A 725 0.67 -4.94 14.12
CA LYS A 725 1.44 -4.53 12.94
C LYS A 725 1.30 -5.51 11.76
N PHE A 726 1.53 -6.80 12.00
CA PHE A 726 1.66 -7.82 10.94
C PHE A 726 0.44 -8.75 10.85
N GLY A 727 -0.40 -8.82 11.87
CA GLY A 727 -1.57 -9.70 11.92
C GLY A 727 -2.73 -9.29 11.01
N ILE A 728 -2.47 -8.64 9.88
CA ILE A 728 -3.49 -8.21 8.91
C ILE A 728 -3.52 -9.09 7.66
N GLU A 729 -2.64 -10.10 7.55
CA GLU A 729 -2.58 -11.02 6.40
C GLU A 729 -3.90 -11.76 6.13
N HIS A 730 -4.66 -12.06 7.19
CA HIS A 730 -5.94 -12.78 7.11
C HIS A 730 -7.00 -12.02 6.31
N ILE A 731 -6.92 -10.68 6.27
CA ILE A 731 -7.90 -9.81 5.60
C ILE A 731 -7.89 -10.08 4.08
N ASN A 732 -6.69 -10.20 3.51
CA ASN A 732 -6.47 -10.39 2.07
C ASN A 732 -6.20 -11.86 1.69
N HIS A 733 -6.39 -12.81 2.62
CA HIS A 733 -6.00 -14.20 2.40
C HIS A 733 -6.89 -14.86 1.34
N GLU A 734 -6.31 -15.59 0.39
CA GLU A 734 -7.05 -16.24 -0.70
C GLU A 734 -8.08 -17.27 -0.22
N LYS A 735 -7.81 -17.93 0.91
CA LYS A 735 -8.69 -18.92 1.55
C LYS A 735 -9.68 -18.31 2.56
N ARG A 736 -9.83 -16.98 2.58
CA ARG A 736 -10.79 -16.32 3.44
C ARG A 736 -12.21 -16.74 3.08
N LEU A 737 -13.06 -16.97 4.09
CA LEU A 737 -14.48 -17.25 3.87
C LEU A 737 -15.18 -15.96 3.42
N LEU A 738 -15.63 -15.94 2.16
CA LEU A 738 -16.34 -14.79 1.57
C LEU A 738 -17.80 -15.10 1.20
N LYS A 739 -18.14 -16.38 1.03
CA LYS A 739 -19.48 -16.84 0.70
C LYS A 739 -19.95 -17.87 1.73
N PRO A 740 -21.24 -17.87 2.10
CA PRO A 740 -21.75 -18.87 3.01
C PRO A 740 -21.88 -20.23 2.33
N LYS A 741 -21.80 -21.28 3.14
CA LYS A 741 -21.94 -22.67 2.72
C LYS A 741 -22.88 -23.41 3.66
N VAL A 742 -23.59 -24.40 3.14
CA VAL A 742 -24.43 -25.31 3.92
C VAL A 742 -23.97 -26.74 3.72
N ARG A 743 -23.97 -27.54 4.79
CA ARG A 743 -23.53 -28.93 4.76
C ARG A 743 -24.70 -29.86 4.41
N ILE A 744 -24.68 -30.43 3.21
CA ILE A 744 -25.69 -31.36 2.71
C ILE A 744 -25.04 -32.71 2.44
N LYS A 745 -25.54 -33.77 3.10
CA LYS A 745 -25.00 -35.15 2.98
C LYS A 745 -23.48 -35.25 3.16
N GLY A 746 -22.93 -34.41 4.06
CA GLY A 746 -21.50 -34.38 4.40
C GLY A 746 -20.66 -33.40 3.58
N ASN A 747 -21.17 -32.86 2.46
CA ASN A 747 -20.45 -31.92 1.60
C ASN A 747 -20.97 -30.49 1.76
N TYR A 748 -20.10 -29.50 1.57
CA TYR A 748 -20.49 -28.08 1.59
C TYR A 748 -20.94 -27.61 0.20
N GLU A 749 -22.14 -27.08 0.13
CA GLU A 749 -22.70 -26.43 -1.06
C GLU A 749 -22.83 -24.91 -0.82
N PRO A 750 -22.62 -24.06 -1.84
CA PRO A 750 -22.84 -22.61 -1.73
C PRO A 750 -24.30 -22.29 -1.44
N ILE A 751 -24.55 -21.27 -0.62
CA ILE A 751 -25.89 -20.72 -0.36
C ILE A 751 -25.83 -19.19 -0.40
N GLU A 752 -26.93 -18.55 -0.79
CA GLU A 752 -27.03 -17.08 -0.72
C GLU A 752 -27.03 -16.60 0.73
N LEU A 753 -26.33 -15.50 1.01
CA LEU A 753 -26.12 -15.00 2.37
C LEU A 753 -27.43 -14.69 3.09
N ASP A 754 -28.35 -14.04 2.40
CA ASP A 754 -29.69 -13.75 2.93
C ASP A 754 -30.48 -15.01 3.28
N THR A 755 -30.31 -16.06 2.48
CA THR A 755 -30.98 -17.35 2.71
C THR A 755 -30.35 -18.06 3.91
N ALA A 756 -29.02 -18.03 4.05
CA ALA A 756 -28.34 -18.61 5.20
C ALA A 756 -28.74 -17.95 6.53
N ILE A 757 -28.87 -16.62 6.55
CA ILE A 757 -29.35 -15.87 7.72
C ILE A 757 -30.82 -16.23 8.02
N PHE A 758 -31.66 -16.30 6.99
CA PHE A 758 -33.06 -16.71 7.12
C PHE A 758 -33.22 -18.12 7.71
N GLU A 759 -32.50 -19.10 7.15
CA GLU A 759 -32.52 -20.48 7.66
C GLU A 759 -32.02 -20.55 9.10
N THR A 760 -30.95 -19.82 9.42
CA THR A 760 -30.45 -19.71 10.80
C THR A 760 -31.54 -19.22 11.75
N ALA A 761 -32.23 -18.13 11.41
CA ALA A 761 -33.35 -17.62 12.21
C ALA A 761 -34.46 -18.66 12.40
N LYS A 762 -34.88 -19.34 11.32
CA LYS A 762 -35.97 -20.32 11.36
C LYS A 762 -35.60 -21.56 12.19
N ARG A 763 -34.38 -22.07 12.05
CA ARG A 763 -33.89 -23.24 12.80
C ARG A 763 -33.79 -22.94 14.28
N LEU A 764 -33.29 -21.75 14.65
CA LEU A 764 -33.25 -21.30 16.05
C LEU A 764 -34.67 -21.20 16.64
N ARG A 765 -35.61 -20.56 15.94
CA ARG A 765 -37.00 -20.48 16.41
C ARG A 765 -37.66 -21.86 16.51
N SER A 766 -37.38 -22.74 15.57
CA SER A 766 -37.88 -24.12 15.60
C SER A 766 -37.39 -24.87 16.84
N ILE A 767 -36.11 -24.70 17.20
CA ILE A 767 -35.55 -25.33 18.40
C ILE A 767 -36.23 -24.80 19.66
N GLN A 768 -36.38 -23.48 19.78
CA GLN A 768 -37.08 -22.89 20.92
C GLN A 768 -38.51 -23.43 21.06
N ASN A 769 -39.25 -23.51 19.95
CA ASN A 769 -40.63 -24.02 19.95
C ASN A 769 -40.74 -25.51 20.29
N MET A 770 -39.76 -26.33 19.90
CA MET A 770 -39.78 -27.77 20.11
C MET A 770 -39.23 -28.21 21.47
N TYR A 771 -38.20 -27.51 21.96
CA TYR A 771 -37.41 -27.95 23.11
C TYR A 771 -37.47 -26.97 24.30
N GLY A 772 -38.02 -25.77 24.11
CA GLY A 772 -38.18 -24.76 25.17
C GLY A 772 -36.99 -23.79 25.30
N GLN A 773 -36.93 -23.13 26.46
CA GLN A 773 -35.93 -22.12 26.82
C GLN A 773 -34.58 -22.77 27.16
N ASP A 774 -33.49 -21.99 27.12
CA ASP A 774 -32.14 -22.44 27.48
C ASP A 774 -31.63 -23.67 26.69
N GLN A 775 -32.14 -23.91 25.47
CA GLN A 775 -31.71 -25.01 24.60
C GLN A 775 -30.76 -24.57 23.48
N ILE A 776 -30.42 -23.29 23.42
CA ILE A 776 -29.61 -22.67 22.36
C ILE A 776 -28.44 -21.94 23.02
N ALA A 777 -27.22 -22.13 22.55
CA ALA A 777 -26.07 -21.35 23.00
C ALA A 777 -25.56 -20.39 21.91
N PHE A 778 -25.23 -19.17 22.33
CA PHE A 778 -24.48 -18.19 21.55
C PHE A 778 -23.09 -18.03 22.14
N VAL A 779 -22.07 -18.43 21.38
CA VAL A 779 -20.67 -18.19 21.71
C VAL A 779 -20.16 -17.07 20.82
N VAL A 780 -19.68 -15.98 21.43
CA VAL A 780 -19.25 -14.79 20.71
C VAL A 780 -17.81 -14.42 21.03
N SER A 781 -17.04 -14.10 20.00
CA SER A 781 -15.68 -13.60 20.14
C SER A 781 -15.69 -12.16 20.67
N PRO A 782 -14.93 -11.83 21.74
CA PRO A 782 -14.76 -10.47 22.22
C PRO A 782 -13.88 -9.56 21.33
N LYS A 783 -14.05 -9.71 20.01
CA LYS A 783 -13.52 -8.85 18.94
C LYS A 783 -14.59 -8.10 18.16
N LEU A 784 -15.85 -8.50 18.31
CA LEU A 784 -16.99 -7.80 17.70
C LEU A 784 -17.14 -6.40 18.31
N THR A 785 -17.78 -5.51 17.57
CA THR A 785 -18.13 -4.18 18.08
C THR A 785 -19.29 -4.25 19.06
N ASN A 786 -19.45 -3.21 19.88
CA ASN A 786 -20.57 -3.09 20.79
C ASN A 786 -21.92 -3.09 20.06
N GLU A 787 -21.96 -2.51 18.86
CA GLU A 787 -23.15 -2.45 18.02
C GLU A 787 -23.52 -3.84 17.46
N GLU A 788 -22.52 -4.62 17.06
CA GLU A 788 -22.71 -6.03 16.65
C GLU A 788 -23.23 -6.88 17.82
N PHE A 789 -22.64 -6.71 19.01
CA PHE A 789 -23.09 -7.40 20.23
C PHE A 789 -24.54 -7.08 20.60
N LYS A 790 -25.00 -5.83 20.44
CA LYS A 790 -26.38 -5.43 20.75
C LYS A 790 -27.41 -6.27 20.01
N TYR A 791 -27.22 -6.50 18.70
CA TYR A 791 -28.17 -7.29 17.91
C TYR A 791 -28.09 -8.78 18.23
N ILE A 792 -26.90 -9.33 18.49
CA ILE A 792 -26.77 -10.72 18.92
C ILE A 792 -27.45 -10.91 20.29
N LYS A 793 -27.29 -9.96 21.23
CA LYS A 793 -27.99 -10.00 22.52
C LYS A 793 -29.51 -9.98 22.33
N ALA A 794 -30.01 -9.09 21.48
CA ALA A 794 -31.45 -9.00 21.17
C ALA A 794 -32.00 -10.35 20.67
N VAL A 795 -31.25 -11.05 19.82
CA VAL A 795 -31.59 -12.41 19.35
C VAL A 795 -31.58 -13.43 20.50
N ALA A 796 -30.54 -13.43 21.33
CA ALA A 796 -30.41 -14.37 22.43
C ALA A 796 -31.52 -14.18 23.48
N ASP A 797 -31.86 -12.94 23.79
CA ASP A 797 -32.93 -12.58 24.74
C ASP A 797 -34.30 -12.99 24.20
N GLU A 798 -34.58 -12.73 22.91
CA GLU A 798 -35.81 -13.16 22.25
C GLU A 798 -35.95 -14.70 22.22
N LEU A 799 -34.83 -15.41 22.08
CA LEU A 799 -34.79 -16.87 22.17
C LEU A 799 -34.85 -17.39 23.62
N ASN A 800 -34.88 -16.51 24.62
CA ASN A 800 -34.90 -16.84 26.05
C ASN A 800 -33.80 -17.85 26.40
N THR A 801 -32.55 -17.54 26.05
CA THR A 801 -31.41 -18.33 26.48
C THR A 801 -30.51 -17.56 27.44
N LYS A 802 -30.14 -18.24 28.53
CA LYS A 802 -29.07 -17.83 29.43
C LYS A 802 -27.68 -18.16 28.89
N TYR A 803 -27.53 -19.03 27.89
CA TYR A 803 -26.23 -19.48 27.37
C TYR A 803 -25.70 -18.50 26.30
N LYS A 804 -25.36 -17.27 26.73
CA LYS A 804 -24.81 -16.21 25.89
C LYS A 804 -23.45 -15.74 26.45
N GLY A 805 -22.37 -16.16 25.81
CA GLY A 805 -21.04 -16.04 26.42
C GLY A 805 -19.88 -16.20 25.45
N SER A 806 -18.70 -16.46 25.99
CA SER A 806 -17.45 -16.64 25.23
C SER A 806 -16.58 -17.69 25.92
N PHE A 807 -15.80 -18.46 25.15
CA PHE A 807 -14.83 -19.39 25.73
C PHE A 807 -13.63 -18.69 26.36
N THR A 808 -13.51 -17.37 26.16
CA THR A 808 -12.52 -16.53 26.84
C THR A 808 -12.95 -16.07 28.24
N LEU A 809 -14.20 -16.34 28.65
CA LEU A 809 -14.74 -16.01 29.98
C LEU A 809 -14.66 -17.20 30.95
N ASP A 810 -14.19 -16.94 32.16
CA ASP A 810 -14.08 -17.94 33.23
C ASP A 810 -15.38 -18.13 34.03
N SER A 811 -15.46 -19.24 34.78
CA SER A 811 -16.65 -19.67 35.54
C SER A 811 -17.06 -18.83 36.74
N GLU A 812 -16.23 -17.88 37.17
CA GLU A 812 -16.50 -17.06 38.37
C GLU A 812 -16.39 -15.55 38.07
N PRO A 813 -17.25 -14.72 38.70
CA PRO A 813 -17.13 -13.27 38.62
C PRO A 813 -15.78 -12.83 39.18
N GLY A 814 -15.04 -12.03 38.41
CA GLY A 814 -13.68 -11.59 38.74
C GLY A 814 -13.65 -10.47 39.77
N ILE A 815 -13.07 -9.33 39.40
CA ILE A 815 -13.03 -8.15 40.28
C ILE A 815 -14.43 -7.62 40.62
N GLU A 816 -15.44 -7.94 39.82
CA GLU A 816 -16.86 -7.60 40.08
C GLU A 816 -17.38 -8.16 41.39
N ALA A 817 -16.92 -9.35 41.79
CA ALA A 817 -17.33 -9.96 43.06
C ALA A 817 -16.96 -9.09 44.27
N VAL A 818 -15.94 -8.24 44.12
CA VAL A 818 -15.45 -7.33 45.15
C VAL A 818 -15.88 -5.89 44.87
N LEU A 819 -15.69 -5.38 43.66
CA LEU A 819 -15.94 -3.98 43.32
C LEU A 819 -17.39 -3.66 42.95
N GLY A 820 -18.25 -4.67 42.79
CA GLY A 820 -19.62 -4.53 42.29
C GLY A 820 -19.72 -4.29 40.78
N ARG A 821 -18.59 -4.09 40.09
CA ARG A 821 -18.49 -3.90 38.64
C ARG A 821 -17.23 -4.58 38.10
N ASN A 822 -17.31 -5.12 36.89
CA ASN A 822 -16.17 -5.80 36.25
C ASN A 822 -15.28 -4.82 35.46
N GLU A 823 -14.98 -3.65 36.02
CA GLU A 823 -14.25 -2.58 35.34
C GLU A 823 -12.95 -2.24 36.07
N SER A 824 -11.91 -1.91 35.31
CA SER A 824 -10.71 -1.29 35.87
C SER A 824 -11.07 0.01 36.58
N THR A 825 -10.41 0.33 37.70
CA THR A 825 -10.76 1.50 38.51
C THR A 825 -10.10 2.80 38.01
N VAL A 826 -9.11 2.68 37.13
CA VAL A 826 -8.33 3.78 36.53
C VAL A 826 -7.91 3.42 35.10
N GLY A 827 -7.61 4.43 34.28
CA GLY A 827 -7.16 4.26 32.90
C GLY A 827 -5.66 4.01 32.75
N MET A 828 -5.20 3.48 31.61
CA MET A 828 -3.76 3.27 31.33
C MET A 828 -2.94 4.57 31.27
N GLU A 829 -3.57 5.70 30.94
CA GLU A 829 -2.93 7.03 30.96
C GLU A 829 -2.55 7.49 32.38
N GLU A 830 -3.22 6.95 33.41
CA GLU A 830 -2.95 7.34 34.78
C GLU A 830 -1.64 6.79 35.33
N LEU A 831 -1.04 5.79 34.66
CA LEU A 831 0.28 5.24 34.97
C LEU A 831 1.38 6.30 34.92
N ASP A 832 1.26 7.31 34.07
CA ASP A 832 2.25 8.40 33.94
C ASP A 832 2.38 9.23 35.22
N ASN A 833 1.31 9.25 36.03
CA ASN A 833 1.23 9.98 37.29
C ASN A 833 1.41 9.09 38.54
N ALA A 834 1.53 7.77 38.38
CA ALA A 834 1.81 6.86 39.48
C ALA A 834 3.19 7.12 40.10
N ASP A 835 3.38 6.72 41.35
CA ASP A 835 4.70 6.68 42.03
C ASP A 835 5.17 5.24 42.33
N LEU A 836 4.23 4.29 42.32
CA LEU A 836 4.49 2.85 42.36
C LEU A 836 3.56 2.12 41.38
N ILE A 837 4.14 1.23 40.58
CA ILE A 837 3.38 0.31 39.73
C ILE A 837 3.71 -1.12 40.14
N ILE A 838 2.68 -1.92 40.43
CA ILE A 838 2.81 -3.36 40.69
C ILE A 838 2.22 -4.10 39.49
N SER A 839 3.09 -4.65 38.64
CA SER A 839 2.69 -5.52 37.54
C SER A 839 2.48 -6.94 38.06
N VAL A 840 1.33 -7.54 37.77
CA VAL A 840 0.96 -8.88 38.23
C VAL A 840 0.62 -9.78 37.04
N GLY A 841 1.23 -10.97 36.97
CA GLY A 841 1.03 -11.89 35.85
C GLY A 841 2.06 -11.70 34.73
N HIS A 842 1.83 -12.34 33.58
CA HIS A 842 2.76 -12.33 32.44
C HIS A 842 2.45 -11.16 31.48
N LEU A 843 2.31 -9.96 32.06
CA LEU A 843 1.75 -8.78 31.39
C LEU A 843 2.45 -8.42 30.08
N TYR A 844 3.78 -8.31 30.06
CA TYR A 844 4.50 -7.97 28.82
C TYR A 844 4.27 -9.05 27.75
N GLU A 845 4.22 -10.32 28.12
CA GLU A 845 4.14 -11.40 27.12
C GLU A 845 2.77 -11.50 26.44
N HIS A 846 1.69 -11.16 27.16
CA HIS A 846 0.33 -11.14 26.61
C HIS A 846 -0.12 -9.79 26.08
N HIS A 847 0.38 -8.70 26.68
CA HIS A 847 0.02 -7.32 26.36
C HIS A 847 1.26 -6.46 26.10
N PRO A 848 2.01 -6.70 25.01
CA PRO A 848 3.34 -6.10 24.84
C PRO A 848 3.35 -4.58 24.86
N SER A 849 2.30 -3.92 24.35
CA SER A 849 2.18 -2.46 24.42
C SER A 849 2.03 -1.95 25.86
N ALA A 850 1.34 -2.67 26.75
CA ALA A 850 1.34 -2.34 28.18
C ALA A 850 2.75 -2.52 28.78
N GLY A 851 3.45 -3.60 28.40
CA GLY A 851 4.85 -3.83 28.79
C GLY A 851 5.83 -2.74 28.33
N MET A 852 5.69 -2.26 27.08
CA MET A 852 6.47 -1.13 26.54
C MET A 852 6.17 0.17 27.31
N LYS A 853 4.92 0.42 27.70
CA LYS A 853 4.58 1.57 28.55
C LYS A 853 5.28 1.47 29.91
N LEU A 854 5.31 0.30 30.52
CA LEU A 854 6.05 0.07 31.77
C LEU A 854 7.56 0.25 31.60
N ARG A 855 8.14 -0.22 30.48
CA ARG A 855 9.57 0.00 30.17
C ARG A 855 9.89 1.49 30.16
N ARG A 856 9.14 2.30 29.44
CA ARG A 856 9.32 3.76 29.43
C ARG A 856 9.22 4.35 30.84
N LEU A 857 8.22 3.93 31.61
CA LEU A 857 8.01 4.46 32.96
C LEU A 857 9.08 4.03 33.96
N SER A 858 9.82 2.94 33.70
CA SER A 858 10.86 2.43 34.61
C SER A 858 12.00 3.42 34.88
N GLU A 859 12.22 4.41 34.01
CA GLU A 859 13.24 5.44 34.20
C GLU A 859 12.88 6.45 35.28
N THR A 860 11.58 6.67 35.53
CA THR A 860 11.09 7.69 36.46
C THR A 860 10.25 7.13 37.60
N LYS A 861 9.74 5.90 37.46
CA LYS A 861 8.78 5.27 38.36
C LYS A 861 9.34 4.00 38.96
N LYS A 862 8.94 3.71 40.21
CA LYS A 862 9.23 2.42 40.82
C LYS A 862 8.27 1.36 40.31
N ILE A 863 8.80 0.27 39.75
CA ILE A 863 8.01 -0.86 39.23
C ILE A 863 8.39 -2.13 39.97
N ILE A 864 7.38 -2.87 40.43
CA ILE A 864 7.50 -4.22 40.98
C ILE A 864 6.84 -5.20 40.02
N SER A 865 7.55 -6.26 39.61
CA SER A 865 7.04 -7.34 38.78
C SER A 865 6.78 -8.58 39.63
N ALA A 866 5.51 -8.94 39.80
CA ALA A 866 5.07 -10.17 40.43
C ALA A 866 4.64 -11.17 39.35
N SER A 867 5.55 -12.08 39.00
CA SER A 867 5.32 -13.15 38.04
C SER A 867 5.89 -14.47 38.55
N THR A 868 5.20 -15.58 38.26
CA THR A 868 5.66 -16.93 38.58
C THR A 868 6.72 -17.45 37.61
N ILE A 869 6.77 -16.90 36.40
CA ILE A 869 7.83 -17.16 35.42
C ILE A 869 8.75 -15.95 35.27
N LYS A 870 9.91 -16.18 34.67
CA LYS A 870 10.78 -15.10 34.20
C LYS A 870 10.11 -14.36 33.03
N THR A 871 9.96 -13.04 33.17
CA THR A 871 9.35 -12.17 32.14
C THR A 871 10.32 -11.09 31.69
N LYS A 872 10.01 -10.43 30.56
CA LYS A 872 10.78 -9.28 30.05
C LYS A 872 10.84 -8.10 31.02
N LEU A 873 9.91 -8.01 31.99
CA LEU A 873 9.90 -6.95 32.99
C LEU A 873 11.09 -7.05 33.96
N GLU A 874 11.68 -8.25 34.17
CA GLU A 874 12.76 -8.44 35.14
C GLU A 874 14.05 -7.66 34.79
N SER A 875 14.22 -7.20 33.55
CA SER A 875 15.38 -6.41 33.16
C SER A 875 15.32 -4.95 33.64
N PHE A 876 14.14 -4.44 34.03
CA PHE A 876 13.96 -3.05 34.44
C PHE A 876 13.00 -2.84 35.62
N ALA A 877 12.39 -3.90 36.17
CA ALA A 877 11.54 -3.85 37.35
C ALA A 877 12.11 -4.68 38.50
N SER A 878 11.78 -4.30 39.73
CA SER A 878 12.11 -5.11 40.91
C SER A 878 11.26 -6.38 40.94
N LYS A 879 11.89 -7.55 41.01
CA LYS A 879 11.16 -8.82 41.11
C LYS A 879 10.52 -9.00 42.49
N ALA A 880 9.27 -9.45 42.51
CA ALA A 880 8.63 -10.04 43.68
C ALA A 880 8.62 -11.57 43.49
N ASP A 881 9.32 -12.28 44.36
CA ASP A 881 9.40 -13.75 44.30
C ASP A 881 8.09 -14.37 44.84
N LEU A 882 7.37 -15.06 43.95
CA LEU A 882 6.17 -15.80 44.29
C LEU A 882 6.09 -17.11 43.49
N THR A 883 5.38 -18.08 44.06
CA THR A 883 5.02 -19.35 43.41
C THR A 883 3.52 -19.49 43.15
N ASP A 884 2.71 -18.69 43.85
CA ASP A 884 1.26 -18.66 43.70
C ASP A 884 0.72 -17.25 43.94
N TYR A 885 -0.13 -16.77 43.02
CA TYR A 885 -0.64 -15.40 43.05
C TYR A 885 -1.61 -15.16 44.23
N GLU A 886 -2.57 -16.05 44.48
CA GLU A 886 -3.57 -15.85 45.53
C GLU A 886 -2.89 -15.85 46.90
N VAL A 887 -2.04 -16.84 47.15
CA VAL A 887 -1.30 -16.98 48.41
C VAL A 887 -0.39 -15.77 48.63
N PHE A 888 0.37 -15.36 47.60
CA PHE A 888 1.28 -14.23 47.72
C PHE A 888 0.56 -12.92 48.05
N PHE A 889 -0.48 -12.56 47.29
CA PHE A 889 -1.19 -11.30 47.54
C PHE A 889 -2.05 -11.35 48.80
N THR A 890 -2.48 -12.52 49.25
CA THR A 890 -3.10 -12.67 50.58
C THR A 890 -2.10 -12.34 51.68
N ARG A 891 -0.83 -12.77 51.55
CA ARG A 891 0.24 -12.38 52.48
C ARG A 891 0.53 -10.89 52.43
N VAL A 892 0.47 -10.25 51.25
CA VAL A 892 0.60 -8.80 51.11
C VAL A 892 -0.56 -8.09 51.83
N LEU A 893 -1.79 -8.53 51.64
CA LEU A 893 -2.96 -8.01 52.34
C LEU A 893 -2.81 -8.15 53.86
N LYS A 894 -2.42 -9.33 54.35
CA LYS A 894 -2.11 -9.57 55.78
C LYS A 894 -1.08 -8.59 56.30
N ALA A 895 0.02 -8.39 55.57
CA ALA A 895 1.08 -7.46 55.97
C ALA A 895 0.59 -6.00 56.04
N LEU A 896 -0.28 -5.56 55.11
CA LEU A 896 -0.89 -4.23 55.14
C LEU A 896 -1.81 -4.04 56.35
N VAL A 897 -2.47 -5.11 56.81
CA VAL A 897 -3.29 -5.10 58.04
C VAL A 897 -2.42 -5.08 59.29
N ASP A 898 -1.41 -5.94 59.37
CA ASP A 898 -0.51 -6.05 60.53
C ASP A 898 0.30 -4.77 60.78
N THR A 899 0.68 -4.09 59.71
CA THR A 899 1.40 -2.80 59.78
C THR A 899 0.49 -1.61 60.09
N GLY A 900 -0.81 -1.83 60.26
CA GLY A 900 -1.82 -0.81 60.57
C GLY A 900 -2.16 0.13 59.41
N PHE A 901 -1.68 -0.15 58.18
CA PHE A 901 -2.03 0.66 57.01
C PHE A 901 -3.49 0.47 56.61
N ILE A 902 -3.95 -0.79 56.54
CA ILE A 902 -5.37 -1.14 56.46
C ILE A 902 -5.89 -1.37 57.87
N LYS A 903 -6.80 -0.51 58.31
CA LYS A 903 -7.43 -0.57 59.62
C LYS A 903 -8.42 -1.73 59.72
N LYS A 904 -8.38 -2.53 60.80
CA LYS A 904 -9.31 -3.65 61.03
C LYS A 904 -10.78 -3.19 61.07
N GLU A 905 -11.03 -1.96 61.53
CA GLU A 905 -12.34 -1.32 61.54
C GLU A 905 -12.91 -1.14 60.14
N ARG A 906 -12.04 -0.91 59.13
CA ARG A 906 -12.45 -0.79 57.73
C ARG A 906 -12.79 -2.15 57.11
N ILE A 907 -12.17 -3.23 57.59
CA ILE A 907 -12.49 -4.59 57.11
C ILE A 907 -13.85 -5.00 57.67
N THR A 908 -14.05 -4.81 58.98
CA THR A 908 -15.29 -5.16 59.70
C THR A 908 -16.49 -4.30 59.33
N SER A 909 -16.32 -3.20 58.58
CA SER A 909 -17.46 -2.45 58.02
C SER A 909 -18.17 -3.16 56.86
N TYR A 910 -17.57 -4.24 56.31
CA TYR A 910 -18.19 -5.07 55.28
C TYR A 910 -18.83 -6.32 55.89
N GLU A 911 -19.92 -6.82 55.28
CA GLU A 911 -20.77 -7.91 55.78
C GLU A 911 -19.97 -9.17 56.17
N ASN A 912 -18.93 -9.51 55.41
CA ASN A 912 -18.09 -10.68 55.62
C ASN A 912 -16.66 -10.33 56.09
N GLY A 913 -16.47 -9.14 56.66
CA GLY A 913 -15.16 -8.67 57.12
C GLY A 913 -14.55 -9.52 58.24
N GLU A 914 -15.37 -10.03 59.17
CA GLU A 914 -14.88 -10.91 60.24
C GLU A 914 -14.31 -12.23 59.71
N ASP A 915 -14.91 -12.78 58.66
CA ASP A 915 -14.45 -14.03 58.06
C ASP A 915 -13.13 -13.84 57.32
N LEU A 916 -12.94 -12.69 56.66
CA LEU A 916 -11.65 -12.32 56.09
C LEU A 916 -10.58 -12.19 57.18
N ILE A 917 -10.86 -11.56 58.32
CA ILE A 917 -9.89 -11.47 59.44
C ILE A 917 -9.50 -12.87 59.93
N LYS A 918 -10.47 -13.76 60.15
CA LYS A 918 -10.19 -15.16 60.57
C LYS A 918 -9.36 -15.93 59.55
N ALA A 919 -9.55 -15.67 58.26
CA ALA A 919 -8.73 -16.27 57.20
C ALA A 919 -7.30 -15.69 57.22
N LEU A 920 -7.18 -14.37 57.32
CA LEU A 920 -5.90 -13.64 57.39
C LEU A 920 -5.07 -14.04 58.61
N ASP A 921 -5.67 -14.29 59.78
CA ASP A 921 -4.97 -14.72 61.00
C ASP A 921 -4.25 -16.08 60.85
N LYS A 922 -4.67 -16.90 59.87
CA LYS A 922 -4.02 -18.19 59.55
C LYS A 922 -2.87 -18.05 58.56
N VAL A 923 -2.63 -16.85 58.03
CA VAL A 923 -1.64 -16.60 56.96
C VAL A 923 -0.36 -16.01 57.56
N GLU A 924 0.76 -16.69 57.33
CA GLU A 924 2.10 -16.21 57.70
C GLU A 924 2.63 -15.21 56.65
N VAL A 925 3.09 -14.03 57.11
CA VAL A 925 3.71 -13.00 56.27
C VAL A 925 5.18 -13.32 56.04
N LEU A 926 5.55 -13.60 54.79
CA LEU A 926 6.93 -13.82 54.38
C LEU A 926 7.65 -12.51 54.03
N PRO A 927 9.00 -12.46 54.10
CA PRO A 927 9.79 -11.27 53.80
C PRO A 927 9.51 -10.64 52.43
N GLU A 928 9.25 -11.45 51.41
CA GLU A 928 8.98 -11.03 50.03
C GLU A 928 7.65 -10.26 49.96
N ALA A 929 6.60 -10.78 50.58
CA ALA A 929 5.30 -10.13 50.65
C ALA A 929 5.35 -8.84 51.49
N LEU A 930 6.13 -8.84 52.59
CA LEU A 930 6.34 -7.66 53.42
C LEU A 930 7.03 -6.52 52.64
N LYS A 931 8.01 -6.83 51.78
CA LYS A 931 8.67 -5.84 50.92
C LYS A 931 7.69 -5.14 49.99
N VAL A 932 6.75 -5.89 49.39
CA VAL A 932 5.71 -5.33 48.51
C VAL A 932 4.73 -4.47 49.31
N ALA A 933 4.29 -4.95 50.47
CA ALA A 933 3.41 -4.18 51.36
C ALA A 933 4.04 -2.86 51.84
N GLU A 934 5.31 -2.87 52.21
CA GLU A 934 6.06 -1.66 52.60
C GLU A 934 6.26 -0.69 51.44
N ALA A 935 6.49 -1.18 50.22
CA ALA A 935 6.53 -0.34 49.03
C ALA A 935 5.17 0.31 48.76
N PHE A 936 4.08 -0.47 48.85
CA PHE A 936 2.72 0.00 48.67
C PHE A 936 2.31 1.06 49.70
N LYS A 937 2.66 0.84 50.98
CA LYS A 937 2.41 1.78 52.08
C LYS A 937 3.12 3.12 51.90
N LYS A 938 4.34 3.12 51.36
CA LYS A 938 5.13 4.34 51.09
C LYS A 938 4.63 5.12 49.89
N ALA A 939 3.98 4.45 48.95
CA ALA A 939 3.46 5.04 47.72
C ALA A 939 2.20 5.88 48.01
N ARG A 940 2.15 7.09 47.45
CA ARG A 940 0.95 7.95 47.50
C ARG A 940 0.00 7.66 46.37
N LYS A 941 0.48 7.16 45.23
CA LYS A 941 -0.25 6.92 43.99
C LYS A 941 0.07 5.51 43.45
N PRO A 942 -0.25 4.43 44.20
CA PRO A 942 0.02 3.07 43.76
C PRO A 942 -1.02 2.60 42.75
N ILE A 943 -0.55 2.02 41.63
CA ILE A 943 -1.40 1.33 40.66
C ILE A 943 -0.98 -0.13 40.57
N ILE A 944 -1.95 -1.04 40.62
CA ILE A 944 -1.78 -2.47 40.34
C ILE A 944 -2.25 -2.71 38.90
N LEU A 945 -1.42 -3.35 38.09
CA LEU A 945 -1.74 -3.69 36.71
C LEU A 945 -1.64 -5.21 36.55
N ALA A 946 -2.78 -5.88 36.41
CA ALA A 946 -2.89 -7.34 36.41
C ALA A 946 -3.27 -7.88 35.02
N ASP A 947 -2.75 -9.06 34.68
CA ASP A 947 -3.09 -9.82 33.48
C ASP A 947 -4.08 -10.95 33.79
N GLU A 948 -5.34 -10.82 33.38
CA GLU A 948 -6.41 -11.81 33.59
C GLU A 948 -6.18 -13.12 32.82
N ASN A 949 -5.28 -13.10 31.83
CA ASN A 949 -4.93 -14.30 31.07
C ASN A 949 -4.10 -15.29 31.91
N THR A 950 -3.41 -14.80 32.95
CA THR A 950 -2.48 -15.60 33.77
C THR A 950 -2.81 -15.59 35.25
N VAL A 951 -3.33 -14.45 35.74
CA VAL A 951 -3.68 -14.30 37.15
C VAL A 951 -5.05 -14.94 37.41
N PRO A 952 -5.13 -15.94 38.32
CA PRO A 952 -6.41 -16.57 38.67
C PRO A 952 -7.41 -15.57 39.24
N LYS A 953 -8.71 -15.82 39.04
CA LYS A 953 -9.79 -14.98 39.56
C LYS A 953 -9.70 -14.77 41.07
N ALA A 954 -9.35 -15.81 41.82
CA ALA A 954 -9.11 -15.73 43.26
C ALA A 954 -8.06 -14.66 43.62
N ALA A 955 -6.94 -14.63 42.91
CA ALA A 955 -5.91 -13.60 43.12
C ALA A 955 -6.39 -12.21 42.68
N LEU A 956 -7.10 -12.08 41.55
CA LEU A 956 -7.69 -10.80 41.12
C LEU A 956 -8.66 -10.22 42.17
N LYS A 957 -9.45 -11.08 42.83
CA LYS A 957 -10.33 -10.69 43.94
C LYS A 957 -9.51 -10.16 45.14
N VAL A 958 -8.41 -10.81 45.50
CA VAL A 958 -7.50 -10.29 46.55
C VAL A 958 -6.89 -8.94 46.16
N LEU A 959 -6.49 -8.74 44.90
CA LEU A 959 -5.99 -7.45 44.41
C LEU A 959 -7.08 -6.35 44.46
N ALA A 960 -8.32 -6.71 44.17
CA ALA A 960 -9.47 -5.83 44.31
C ALA A 960 -9.72 -5.46 45.78
N ASP A 961 -9.64 -6.43 46.71
CA ASP A 961 -9.73 -6.18 48.15
C ASP A 961 -8.64 -5.21 48.62
N ILE A 962 -7.37 -5.42 48.21
CA ILE A 962 -6.27 -4.50 48.53
C ILE A 962 -6.60 -3.09 48.04
N THR A 963 -7.08 -2.96 46.80
CA THR A 963 -7.42 -1.66 46.19
C THR A 963 -8.56 -0.96 46.93
N LEU A 964 -9.63 -1.70 47.22
CA LEU A 964 -10.82 -1.23 47.91
C LEU A 964 -10.53 -0.86 49.37
N LEU A 965 -9.81 -1.70 50.10
CA LEU A 965 -9.46 -1.50 51.52
C LEU A 965 -8.35 -0.45 51.70
N ALA A 966 -7.54 -0.17 50.68
CA ALA A 966 -6.66 0.98 50.66
C ALA A 966 -7.41 2.30 50.35
N GLY A 967 -8.60 2.24 49.73
CA GLY A 967 -9.37 3.41 49.29
C GLY A 967 -8.82 4.04 48.01
N ASN A 968 -8.30 3.20 47.13
CA ASN A 968 -7.74 3.60 45.85
C ASN A 968 -8.72 3.38 44.69
N ASP A 969 -9.86 2.72 44.90
CA ASP A 969 -10.86 2.35 43.88
C ASP A 969 -11.65 3.53 43.27
N ARG A 970 -11.61 4.71 43.90
CA ARG A 970 -12.35 5.93 43.48
C ARG A 970 -11.49 7.19 43.52
N ARG A 971 -10.19 7.05 43.26
CA ARG A 971 -9.25 8.18 43.31
C ARG A 971 -8.37 8.20 42.06
N PRO A 972 -8.08 9.38 41.48
CA PRO A 972 -7.18 9.46 40.34
C PRO A 972 -5.76 9.03 40.74
N HIS A 973 -5.09 8.42 39.77
CA HIS A 973 -3.70 7.99 39.74
C HIS A 973 -3.35 6.88 40.71
N ARG A 974 -4.35 6.14 41.18
CA ARG A 974 -4.19 4.99 42.07
C ARG A 974 -5.35 4.04 41.85
N GLY A 975 -5.10 2.74 41.87
CA GLY A 975 -6.16 1.79 41.57
C GLY A 975 -5.69 0.46 41.02
N LEU A 976 -6.61 -0.24 40.37
CA LEU A 976 -6.41 -1.54 39.75
C LEU A 976 -6.82 -1.48 38.28
N ILE A 977 -5.91 -1.88 37.41
CA ILE A 977 -6.16 -2.11 35.98
C ILE A 977 -6.06 -3.60 35.73
N VAL A 978 -7.06 -4.19 35.07
CA VAL A 978 -7.08 -5.62 34.72
C VAL A 978 -7.14 -5.76 33.20
N GLN A 979 -6.02 -6.16 32.59
CA GLN A 979 -5.97 -6.52 31.18
C GLN A 979 -6.69 -7.85 30.96
N LYS A 980 -7.59 -7.88 29.97
CA LYS A 980 -8.52 -8.98 29.67
C LYS A 980 -8.05 -9.80 28.46
N ALA A 981 -8.76 -10.86 28.12
CA ALA A 981 -8.38 -11.77 27.04
C ALA A 981 -8.30 -11.09 25.65
N LYS A 982 -9.34 -10.36 25.26
CA LYS A 982 -9.48 -9.78 23.91
C LYS A 982 -9.80 -8.29 23.98
N VAL A 983 -9.67 -7.64 22.82
CA VAL A 983 -9.81 -6.19 22.66
C VAL A 983 -11.12 -5.62 23.24
N ASN A 984 -12.24 -6.32 23.08
CA ASN A 984 -13.56 -5.87 23.50
C ASN A 984 -14.19 -6.81 24.55
N SER A 985 -13.37 -7.51 25.35
CA SER A 985 -13.87 -8.34 26.45
C SER A 985 -14.68 -7.52 27.47
N GLN A 986 -14.30 -6.25 27.70
CA GLN A 986 -15.09 -5.36 28.55
C GLN A 986 -16.45 -5.03 27.92
N GLY A 987 -16.49 -4.69 26.63
CA GLY A 987 -17.75 -4.38 25.94
C GLY A 987 -18.71 -5.57 25.89
N ALA A 988 -18.20 -6.78 25.61
CA ALA A 988 -19.00 -8.00 25.66
C ALA A 988 -19.64 -8.22 27.05
N TRP A 989 -18.85 -8.02 28.12
CA TRP A 989 -19.34 -8.12 29.50
C TRP A 989 -20.40 -7.07 29.82
N ASN A 990 -20.15 -5.81 29.43
CA ASN A 990 -21.04 -4.68 29.66
C ASN A 990 -22.38 -4.86 28.96
N ILE A 991 -22.39 -5.49 27.78
CA ILE A 991 -23.62 -5.75 27.02
C ILE A 991 -24.38 -6.96 27.56
N GLY A 992 -23.75 -7.89 28.28
CA GLY A 992 -24.44 -9.01 28.92
C GLY A 992 -24.05 -10.40 28.41
N PHE A 993 -22.95 -10.53 27.66
CA PHE A 993 -22.35 -11.83 27.34
C PHE A 993 -21.52 -12.31 28.52
N ARG A 994 -22.18 -12.85 29.54
CA ARG A 994 -21.56 -13.19 30.84
C ARG A 994 -21.45 -14.69 31.09
N THR A 995 -22.00 -15.55 30.23
CA THR A 995 -21.92 -17.01 30.44
C THR A 995 -20.50 -17.51 30.22
N PRO A 996 -19.92 -18.25 31.17
CA PRO A 996 -18.59 -18.84 31.03
C PRO A 996 -18.53 -19.93 29.94
N GLY A 997 -17.39 -20.02 29.27
CA GLY A 997 -17.12 -21.08 28.29
C GLY A 997 -17.30 -22.48 28.86
N GLU A 998 -16.81 -22.71 30.08
CA GLU A 998 -16.92 -24.00 30.77
C GLU A 998 -18.37 -24.39 31.12
N GLU A 999 -19.25 -23.41 31.34
CA GLU A 999 -20.67 -23.70 31.55
C GLU A 999 -21.33 -24.14 30.23
N ILE A 1000 -21.05 -23.44 29.13
CA ILE A 1000 -21.52 -23.82 27.79
C ILE A 1000 -20.95 -25.18 27.39
N ARG A 1001 -19.66 -25.42 27.66
CA ARG A 1001 -18.98 -26.70 27.42
C ARG A 1001 -19.66 -27.85 28.14
N LYS A 1002 -19.97 -27.69 29.43
CA LYS A 1002 -20.71 -28.70 30.21
C LYS A 1002 -22.10 -28.94 29.65
N ALA A 1003 -22.83 -27.88 29.29
CA ALA A 1003 -24.16 -28.02 28.69
C ALA A 1003 -24.12 -28.76 27.34
N LEU A 1004 -23.09 -28.55 26.52
CA LEU A 1004 -22.86 -29.32 25.29
C LEU A 1004 -22.59 -30.80 25.59
N LEU A 1005 -21.63 -31.09 26.48
CA LEU A 1005 -21.24 -32.46 26.82
C LEU A 1005 -22.38 -33.26 27.47
N ASN A 1006 -23.21 -32.59 28.28
CA ASN A 1006 -24.39 -33.17 28.91
C ASN A 1006 -25.59 -33.28 27.96
N ASN A 1007 -25.47 -32.86 26.69
CA ASN A 1007 -26.55 -32.85 25.70
C ASN A 1007 -27.77 -32.02 26.15
N GLU A 1008 -27.54 -30.97 26.93
CA GLU A 1008 -28.56 -30.01 27.39
C GLU A 1008 -28.94 -29.01 26.28
N LEU A 1009 -28.07 -28.82 25.29
CA LEU A 1009 -28.30 -27.93 24.16
C LEU A 1009 -28.78 -28.70 22.92
N LYS A 1010 -29.57 -28.01 22.08
CA LYS A 1010 -30.04 -28.49 20.77
C LYS A 1010 -29.63 -27.57 19.63
N GLY A 1011 -29.36 -26.29 19.93
CA GLY A 1011 -28.84 -25.31 18.97
C GLY A 1011 -27.52 -24.71 19.45
N LEU A 1012 -26.60 -24.48 18.52
CA LEU A 1012 -25.36 -23.76 18.78
C LEU A 1012 -25.10 -22.74 17.68
N VAL A 1013 -24.75 -21.52 18.06
CA VAL A 1013 -24.24 -20.48 17.17
C VAL A 1013 -22.89 -20.01 17.70
N VAL A 1014 -21.83 -20.24 16.94
CA VAL A 1014 -20.47 -19.78 17.29
C VAL A 1014 -20.08 -18.63 16.36
N ILE A 1015 -19.60 -17.53 16.91
CA ILE A 1015 -19.27 -16.31 16.18
C ILE A 1015 -17.82 -15.91 16.50
N GLY A 1016 -16.90 -16.22 15.60
CA GLY A 1016 -15.50 -15.80 15.64
C GLY A 1016 -14.62 -16.55 16.66
N GLU A 1017 -15.03 -17.74 17.11
CA GLU A 1017 -14.23 -18.60 17.99
C GLU A 1017 -14.08 -20.04 17.44
N ASP A 1018 -12.89 -20.63 17.58
CA ASP A 1018 -12.58 -22.03 17.35
C ASP A 1018 -12.68 -22.83 18.66
N VAL A 1019 -13.92 -23.06 19.11
CA VAL A 1019 -14.23 -23.74 20.38
C VAL A 1019 -14.03 -25.24 20.36
N LEU A 1020 -14.08 -25.88 19.19
CA LEU A 1020 -13.90 -27.34 19.07
C LEU A 1020 -12.42 -27.73 19.08
N GLY A 1021 -11.58 -26.95 18.39
CA GLY A 1021 -10.16 -27.26 18.23
C GLY A 1021 -9.90 -28.75 17.97
N ASN A 1022 -8.94 -29.31 18.71
CA ASN A 1022 -8.64 -30.75 18.69
C ASN A 1022 -9.20 -31.48 19.92
N VAL A 1023 -10.40 -31.14 20.37
CA VAL A 1023 -11.06 -31.77 21.53
C VAL A 1023 -12.11 -32.77 21.03
N PRO A 1024 -11.84 -34.09 21.02
CA PRO A 1024 -12.74 -35.09 20.42
C PRO A 1024 -14.12 -35.12 21.08
N GLU A 1025 -14.16 -34.98 22.41
CA GLU A 1025 -15.40 -35.01 23.20
C GLU A 1025 -16.40 -33.92 22.77
N LEU A 1026 -15.90 -32.74 22.39
CA LEU A 1026 -16.75 -31.65 21.91
C LEU A 1026 -17.22 -31.87 20.48
N LYS A 1027 -16.42 -32.52 19.62
CA LYS A 1027 -16.84 -32.91 18.27
C LYS A 1027 -18.00 -33.90 18.33
N GLU A 1028 -17.90 -34.91 19.18
CA GLU A 1028 -18.98 -35.87 19.42
C GLU A 1028 -20.23 -35.23 20.04
N ALA A 1029 -20.05 -34.19 20.86
CA ALA A 1029 -21.17 -33.46 21.45
C ALA A 1029 -21.92 -32.61 20.41
N VAL A 1030 -21.22 -31.92 19.51
CA VAL A 1030 -21.89 -31.10 18.47
C VAL A 1030 -22.62 -31.95 17.44
N ASP A 1031 -22.19 -33.19 17.17
CA ASP A 1031 -22.90 -34.13 16.29
C ASP A 1031 -24.30 -34.49 16.81
N LYS A 1032 -24.56 -34.29 18.12
CA LYS A 1032 -25.87 -34.54 18.74
C LYS A 1032 -26.82 -33.35 18.65
N LEU A 1033 -26.33 -32.17 18.24
CA LEU A 1033 -27.15 -30.96 18.08
C LEU A 1033 -28.17 -31.14 16.96
N LYS A 1034 -29.28 -30.40 17.06
CA LYS A 1034 -30.29 -30.32 16.00
C LYS A 1034 -30.01 -29.20 15.01
N PHE A 1035 -29.18 -28.24 15.39
CA PHE A 1035 -28.72 -27.15 14.54
C PHE A 1035 -27.37 -26.62 15.03
N PHE A 1036 -26.47 -26.35 14.10
CA PHE A 1036 -25.19 -25.71 14.40
C PHE A 1036 -24.79 -24.76 13.28
N ALA A 1037 -24.66 -23.47 13.61
CA ALA A 1037 -24.12 -22.45 12.72
C ALA A 1037 -22.80 -21.89 13.26
N ALA A 1038 -21.86 -21.61 12.36
CA ALA A 1038 -20.60 -20.95 12.67
C ALA A 1038 -20.39 -19.73 11.76
N PHE A 1039 -20.04 -18.59 12.37
CA PHE A 1039 -19.61 -17.38 11.70
C PHE A 1039 -18.10 -17.23 11.94
N ASP A 1040 -17.30 -17.19 10.88
CA ASP A 1040 -15.86 -16.97 11.01
C ASP A 1040 -15.28 -16.28 9.76
N ILE A 1041 -14.10 -15.70 9.91
CA ILE A 1041 -13.31 -15.12 8.81
C ILE A 1041 -12.58 -16.25 8.06
N MET A 1042 -12.12 -17.29 8.78
CA MET A 1042 -11.28 -18.36 8.25
C MET A 1042 -11.84 -19.74 8.60
N GLU A 1043 -11.60 -20.74 7.74
CA GLU A 1043 -11.93 -22.12 8.05
C GLU A 1043 -11.05 -22.67 9.21
N ASN A 1044 -11.68 -23.44 10.10
CA ASN A 1044 -11.13 -24.09 11.28
C ASN A 1044 -11.99 -25.30 11.71
N GLU A 1045 -11.60 -25.97 12.79
CA GLU A 1045 -12.27 -27.17 13.31
C GLU A 1045 -13.73 -26.93 13.71
N THR A 1046 -14.05 -25.75 14.24
CA THR A 1046 -15.43 -25.35 14.56
C THR A 1046 -16.26 -25.18 13.30
N THR A 1047 -15.75 -24.45 12.30
CA THR A 1047 -16.46 -24.28 11.02
C THR A 1047 -16.64 -25.58 10.24
N ALA A 1048 -15.68 -26.52 10.32
CA ALA A 1048 -15.72 -27.79 9.60
C ALA A 1048 -16.83 -28.74 10.08
N ASN A 1049 -17.33 -28.52 11.30
CA ASN A 1049 -18.40 -29.30 11.90
C ASN A 1049 -19.77 -28.58 11.84
N ALA A 1050 -19.82 -27.32 11.38
CA ALA A 1050 -21.06 -26.56 11.31
C ALA A 1050 -21.97 -27.01 10.16
N GLU A 1051 -23.29 -27.03 10.40
CA GLU A 1051 -24.30 -27.24 9.37
C GLU A 1051 -24.36 -26.04 8.43
N TYR A 1052 -24.33 -24.82 9.01
CA TYR A 1052 -24.28 -23.56 8.26
C TYR A 1052 -23.00 -22.80 8.59
N LEU A 1053 -22.24 -22.47 7.55
CA LEU A 1053 -21.03 -21.67 7.63
C LEU A 1053 -21.30 -20.30 7.02
N LEU A 1054 -21.17 -19.25 7.83
CA LEU A 1054 -21.37 -17.87 7.41
C LEU A 1054 -20.05 -17.09 7.50
N PRO A 1055 -19.74 -16.24 6.50
CA PRO A 1055 -18.51 -15.46 6.51
C PRO A 1055 -18.62 -14.25 7.44
N LEU A 1056 -17.54 -13.96 8.19
CA LEU A 1056 -17.43 -12.78 9.05
C LEU A 1056 -16.55 -11.68 8.41
N CYS A 1057 -16.89 -10.43 8.67
CA CYS A 1057 -16.05 -9.26 8.36
C CYS A 1057 -14.94 -9.10 9.40
N SER A 1058 -13.76 -8.65 8.97
CA SER A 1058 -12.69 -8.26 9.89
C SER A 1058 -12.96 -6.90 10.52
N ILE A 1059 -12.21 -6.52 11.56
CA ILE A 1059 -12.34 -5.20 12.19
C ILE A 1059 -12.08 -4.04 11.21
N ALA A 1060 -11.28 -4.27 10.15
CA ALA A 1060 -11.01 -3.27 9.12
C ALA A 1060 -12.21 -3.01 8.20
N GLU A 1061 -13.21 -3.89 8.23
CA GLU A 1061 -14.46 -3.80 7.47
C GLU A 1061 -15.65 -3.36 8.35
N SER A 1062 -15.49 -3.40 9.67
CA SER A 1062 -16.51 -3.02 10.64
C SER A 1062 -16.45 -1.53 10.97
N SER A 1063 -17.57 -1.02 11.50
CA SER A 1063 -17.68 0.31 12.10
C SER A 1063 -18.43 0.20 13.42
N GLY A 1064 -18.05 0.99 14.42
CA GLY A 1064 -18.71 0.99 15.71
C GLY A 1064 -17.78 1.39 16.84
N THR A 1065 -17.96 0.77 18.00
CA THR A 1065 -17.15 1.02 19.20
C THR A 1065 -16.71 -0.27 19.87
N ILE A 1066 -15.60 -0.19 20.59
CA ILE A 1066 -15.18 -1.19 21.56
C ILE A 1066 -14.87 -0.52 22.89
N VAL A 1067 -14.77 -1.30 23.96
CA VAL A 1067 -14.29 -0.87 25.28
C VAL A 1067 -13.03 -1.66 25.62
N SER A 1068 -11.88 -0.98 25.72
CA SER A 1068 -10.64 -1.62 26.17
C SER A 1068 -10.72 -1.99 27.66
N ALA A 1069 -9.79 -2.85 28.11
CA ALA A 1069 -9.73 -3.34 29.50
C ALA A 1069 -9.72 -2.23 30.57
N ASP A 1070 -9.18 -1.08 30.23
CA ASP A 1070 -9.07 0.07 31.12
C ASP A 1070 -10.32 0.97 31.13
N GLY A 1071 -11.41 0.56 30.45
CA GLY A 1071 -12.67 1.29 30.36
C GLY A 1071 -12.72 2.33 29.24
N THR A 1072 -11.64 2.49 28.46
CA THR A 1072 -11.62 3.47 27.36
C THR A 1072 -12.50 3.01 26.19
N VAL A 1073 -13.47 3.83 25.80
CA VAL A 1073 -14.24 3.61 24.57
C VAL A 1073 -13.41 4.02 23.37
N ARG A 1074 -13.28 3.15 22.38
CA ARG A 1074 -12.49 3.38 21.16
C ARG A 1074 -13.36 3.21 19.93
N ASN A 1075 -13.18 4.12 18.97
CA ASN A 1075 -13.91 4.11 17.71
C ASN A 1075 -13.29 3.10 16.75
N VAL A 1076 -14.11 2.21 16.22
CA VAL A 1076 -13.77 1.34 15.10
C VAL A 1076 -14.25 2.03 13.83
N VAL A 1077 -13.32 2.36 12.96
CA VAL A 1077 -13.60 3.00 11.67
C VAL A 1077 -13.32 1.99 10.56
N GLN A 1078 -14.27 1.88 9.64
CA GLN A 1078 -14.17 1.04 8.46
C GLN A 1078 -13.07 1.57 7.53
N ALA A 1079 -12.05 0.76 7.29
CA ALA A 1079 -10.97 1.06 6.34
C ALA A 1079 -11.35 0.58 4.93
N ILE A 1080 -11.89 -0.64 4.80
CA ILE A 1080 -12.28 -1.23 3.53
C ILE A 1080 -13.75 -1.66 3.55
N LYS A 1081 -14.39 -1.79 2.39
CA LYS A 1081 -15.78 -2.26 2.33
C LYS A 1081 -15.88 -3.75 2.72
N PRO A 1082 -17.03 -4.21 3.24
CA PRO A 1082 -17.25 -5.63 3.57
C PRO A 1082 -17.06 -6.52 2.35
N LEU A 1083 -16.04 -7.40 2.38
CA LEU A 1083 -15.74 -8.29 1.26
C LEU A 1083 -16.75 -9.43 1.10
N THR A 1084 -17.54 -9.67 2.14
CA THR A 1084 -18.66 -10.62 2.20
C THR A 1084 -19.93 -10.12 1.49
N GLY A 1085 -19.95 -8.85 1.06
CA GLY A 1085 -21.12 -8.17 0.50
C GLY A 1085 -22.09 -7.57 1.53
N MET A 1086 -21.96 -7.92 2.82
CA MET A 1086 -22.77 -7.39 3.92
C MET A 1086 -21.92 -7.29 5.18
N SER A 1087 -22.00 -6.18 5.91
CA SER A 1087 -21.28 -6.02 7.19
C SER A 1087 -21.84 -6.95 8.27
N ASN A 1088 -21.02 -7.30 9.27
CA ASN A 1088 -21.46 -8.06 10.44
C ASN A 1088 -22.69 -7.41 11.11
N LEU A 1089 -22.67 -6.08 11.23
CA LEU A 1089 -23.76 -5.31 11.82
C LEU A 1089 -25.09 -5.53 11.06
N GLU A 1090 -25.05 -5.48 9.72
CA GLU A 1090 -26.23 -5.74 8.88
C GLU A 1090 -26.69 -7.20 9.00
N MET A 1091 -25.77 -8.17 9.02
CA MET A 1091 -26.10 -9.59 9.19
C MET A 1091 -26.84 -9.84 10.51
N PHE A 1092 -26.30 -9.32 11.62
CA PHE A 1092 -26.89 -9.52 12.95
C PHE A 1092 -28.17 -8.72 13.14
N LYS A 1093 -28.27 -7.52 12.57
CA LYS A 1093 -29.52 -6.75 12.54
C LYS A 1093 -30.62 -7.51 11.81
N LYS A 1094 -30.32 -8.07 10.64
CA LYS A 1094 -31.28 -8.87 9.87
C LYS A 1094 -31.71 -10.13 10.61
N LEU A 1095 -30.78 -10.80 11.29
CA LEU A 1095 -31.10 -11.95 12.15
C LEU A 1095 -32.04 -11.56 13.30
N ALA A 1096 -31.80 -10.40 13.93
CA ALA A 1096 -32.67 -9.85 14.97
C ALA A 1096 -34.07 -9.51 14.42
N GLU A 1097 -34.15 -8.82 13.29
CA GLU A 1097 -35.43 -8.48 12.62
C GLU A 1097 -36.26 -9.74 12.29
N LEU A 1098 -35.63 -10.79 11.76
CA LEU A 1098 -36.30 -12.05 11.42
C LEU A 1098 -36.85 -12.81 12.64
N LEU A 1099 -36.26 -12.57 13.81
CA LEU A 1099 -36.71 -13.14 15.08
C LEU A 1099 -37.57 -12.19 15.90
N ASN A 1100 -37.77 -10.94 15.46
CA ASN A 1100 -38.36 -9.86 16.26
C ASN A 1100 -37.58 -9.57 17.56
N GLY A 1101 -36.26 -9.73 17.53
CA GLY A 1101 -35.39 -9.40 18.65
C GLY A 1101 -35.20 -7.90 18.77
N GLU A 1102 -35.58 -7.33 19.91
CA GLU A 1102 -35.33 -5.93 20.26
C GLU A 1102 -34.31 -5.84 21.40
N TYR A 1103 -33.29 -5.01 21.23
CA TYR A 1103 -32.29 -4.80 22.27
C TYR A 1103 -32.91 -4.07 23.47
N LYS A 1104 -32.70 -4.62 24.67
CA LYS A 1104 -33.04 -4.00 25.95
C LYS A 1104 -31.78 -3.95 26.81
N GLU A 1105 -31.52 -2.78 27.39
CA GLU A 1105 -30.49 -2.65 28.42
C GLU A 1105 -30.91 -3.42 29.67
N ASP A 1106 -29.96 -4.16 30.23
CA ASP A 1106 -30.19 -4.85 31.49
C ASP A 1106 -30.24 -3.81 32.61
N VAL A 1107 -31.18 -3.97 33.56
CA VAL A 1107 -31.20 -3.15 34.77
C VAL A 1107 -30.02 -3.63 35.64
N GLU A 1108 -29.06 -2.75 35.93
CA GLU A 1108 -27.98 -3.07 36.85
C GLU A 1108 -28.55 -3.32 38.24
N ASP A 1109 -28.54 -4.58 38.68
CA ASP A 1109 -28.79 -4.92 40.08
C ASP A 1109 -27.68 -4.31 40.93
N GLU A 1110 -28.05 -3.65 42.03
CA GLU A 1110 -27.10 -3.08 42.98
C GLU A 1110 -26.35 -4.23 43.70
N ILE A 1111 -25.24 -4.70 43.12
CA ILE A 1111 -24.42 -5.76 43.72
C ILE A 1111 -23.83 -5.20 45.01
N LYS A 1112 -24.23 -5.78 46.14
CA LYS A 1112 -23.61 -5.48 47.43
C LYS A 1112 -22.12 -5.83 47.38
N VAL A 1113 -21.28 -4.83 47.50
CA VAL A 1113 -19.82 -4.95 47.66
C VAL A 1113 -19.51 -5.86 48.86
N LYS A 1114 -18.86 -7.01 48.60
CA LYS A 1114 -18.41 -7.97 49.61
C LYS A 1114 -16.90 -8.19 49.45
N LEU A 1115 -16.20 -8.45 50.55
CA LEU A 1115 -14.77 -8.78 50.49
C LEU A 1115 -14.59 -10.22 50.01
N TYR A 1116 -13.43 -10.58 49.47
CA TYR A 1116 -13.15 -11.97 49.14
C TYR A 1116 -12.44 -12.68 50.29
N VAL A 1117 -12.90 -13.89 50.64
CA VAL A 1117 -12.24 -14.75 51.65
C VAL A 1117 -11.36 -15.76 50.91
N PRO A 1118 -10.01 -15.67 51.01
CA PRO A 1118 -9.09 -16.49 50.23
C PRO A 1118 -9.26 -17.99 50.48
N THR A 1119 -9.22 -18.78 49.40
CA THR A 1119 -9.32 -20.25 49.48
C THR A 1119 -7.98 -20.92 49.72
N LEU A 1120 -6.88 -20.25 49.35
CA LEU A 1120 -5.49 -20.73 49.45
C LEU A 1120 -5.25 -22.05 48.71
N LYS A 1121 -6.13 -22.40 47.77
CA LYS A 1121 -5.99 -23.55 46.87
C LYS A 1121 -5.28 -23.03 45.62
N GLY A 1122 -3.97 -22.88 45.72
CA GLY A 1122 -3.16 -22.28 44.67
C GLY A 1122 -3.29 -22.97 43.30
N GLY A 1123 -2.95 -22.23 42.24
CA GLY A 1123 -2.96 -22.70 40.86
C GLY A 1123 -2.66 -21.58 39.86
N GLU A 1124 -1.94 -21.90 38.78
CA GLU A 1124 -1.74 -20.99 37.66
C GLU A 1124 -2.85 -21.14 36.61
N LYS A 1125 -3.22 -20.04 35.95
CA LYS A 1125 -4.10 -20.06 34.78
C LYS A 1125 -3.25 -20.04 33.51
N GLU A 1126 -3.51 -20.99 32.61
CA GLU A 1126 -2.93 -20.97 31.27
C GLU A 1126 -3.88 -20.27 30.30
N TYR A 1127 -3.35 -19.33 29.53
CA TYR A 1127 -4.12 -18.63 28.51
C TYR A 1127 -4.34 -19.49 27.27
N GLN A 1128 -5.59 -19.76 26.93
CA GLN A 1128 -5.96 -20.49 25.72
C GLN A 1128 -6.43 -19.54 24.61
N VAL A 1129 -6.02 -19.82 23.38
CA VAL A 1129 -6.38 -19.01 22.20
C VAL A 1129 -7.52 -19.68 21.46
N PHE A 1130 -8.72 -19.10 21.59
CA PHE A 1130 -9.93 -19.54 20.91
C PHE A 1130 -10.22 -18.79 19.61
N ASP A 1131 -9.35 -17.90 19.14
CA ASP A 1131 -9.60 -17.14 17.92
C ASP A 1131 -8.75 -17.68 16.76
N THR A 1132 -9.39 -18.03 15.65
CA THR A 1132 -8.76 -18.67 14.48
C THR A 1132 -7.64 -17.82 13.89
N VAL A 1133 -7.87 -16.51 13.76
CA VAL A 1133 -6.89 -15.58 13.18
C VAL A 1133 -5.65 -15.47 14.06
N GLU A 1134 -5.83 -15.32 15.37
CA GLU A 1134 -4.73 -15.24 16.32
C GLU A 1134 -3.99 -16.58 16.44
N LYS A 1135 -4.71 -17.70 16.44
CA LYS A 1135 -4.12 -19.06 16.47
C LYS A 1135 -3.27 -19.31 15.22
N ALA A 1136 -3.77 -18.95 14.04
CA ALA A 1136 -3.02 -19.06 12.78
C ALA A 1136 -1.76 -18.17 12.76
N PHE A 1137 -1.87 -16.93 13.27
CA PHE A 1137 -0.72 -16.03 13.39
C PHE A 1137 0.34 -16.59 14.34
N LEU A 1138 -0.06 -17.10 15.51
CA LEU A 1138 0.85 -17.72 16.47
C LEU A 1138 1.48 -19.00 15.93
N ALA A 1139 0.75 -19.81 15.15
CA ALA A 1139 1.30 -20.97 14.47
C ALA A 1139 2.40 -20.58 13.47
N LYS A 1140 2.13 -19.58 12.61
CA LYS A 1140 3.14 -19.04 11.67
C LYS A 1140 4.37 -18.47 12.37
N LEU A 1141 4.18 -17.78 13.50
CA LEU A 1141 5.28 -17.31 14.34
C LEU A 1141 6.15 -18.46 14.85
N LYS A 1142 5.52 -19.52 15.38
CA LYS A 1142 6.24 -20.68 15.93
C LYS A 1142 6.95 -21.49 14.85
N GLU A 1143 6.30 -21.77 13.72
CA GLU A 1143 6.87 -22.55 12.62
C GLU A 1143 8.14 -21.91 12.02
N ASN A 1144 8.20 -20.57 11.99
CA ASN A 1144 9.33 -19.83 11.43
C ASN A 1144 10.49 -19.62 12.43
N CYS A 1145 10.23 -19.70 13.73
CA CYS A 1145 11.27 -19.60 14.76
C CYS A 1145 11.83 -20.98 15.18
N ILE A 1146 11.11 -22.09 14.97
CA ILE A 1146 11.49 -23.43 15.48
C ILE A 1146 12.26 -24.27 14.44
N LYS A 1147 12.37 -23.84 13.17
CA LYS A 1147 13.14 -24.60 12.16
C LYS A 1147 14.67 -24.50 12.25
N THR A 1148 15.22 -24.06 13.38
CA THR A 1148 16.67 -24.02 13.65
C THR A 1148 16.99 -24.33 15.12
N LEU A 1149 16.57 -25.50 15.59
CA LEU A 1149 17.19 -26.19 16.73
C LEU A 1149 17.61 -27.59 16.30
#